data_AF-A0A3B8L2H8-F1
#
_entry.id   AF-A0A3B8L2H8-F1
#
_cell.length_a   1.000
_cell.length_b   1.000
_cell.length_c   1.000
_cell.angle_alpha   90.00
_cell.angle_beta   90.00
_cell.angle_gamma   90.00
#
_symmetry.space_group_name_H-M   'P 1'
#
loop_
_entity.id
_entity.type
_entity.pdbx_description
1 polymer ?
#
loop_
_entity_poly.entity_id
_entity_poly.type
_entity_poly.pdbx_seq_one_letter_code
_entity_poly.pdbx_strand_id
1 'polypeptide(L)'
;RGGNYGWSITEGTHPFEPERPRGPTAIIPPIIEHDHANFRSITGGFVYHGKKLAKLRGAYVYGDYDTGRIWQLRYDRKNQKLLSASELVDSSMRLVGFGQDSQGELYLLDHVSGRIHELVPNPNAGQKSNFPTTLSATGLFDSVKTLTPAAGLIPYDVIAPQWADGATKQRFLALPNDSKMEFETLTYPQPAPGSPPGWKFPNGTVIVETVFLETKAGHPESRRRIETRILHHERLSGDESNGDQYWQGYTYVWNDQQTDAQLLLAPQGRDKVFQITDPQAPGGVRQQTWHFPSRTECTVCHNMAAKYVLGVTTHQMNRDRNYGDQNLNQLDLLDKLGCFTKRLPAPTSSLPRLVDYRVKKNDLDRRARSYLHANCSHCHRKWGGGNARFQLLDTLDLSETGTLGVRPGQGTFGMAAGKVLAAGDPYRSVLFFRMSKLGAGRMPRIGSSVVDPVGTRLIHDWIASLPSASPEPNIARSRGETAVAMKALKSTASDAERAAQIDSLLKTTPGSIRLLHATTGSELDQATRSQVIRSATAHASATVRDLFERYLPEEKRVKRLGTTIKPAQILSLPGDIARGRDVFFKTDGVQCRNCHKIAGQGKEVGPDLSGVGKKFTRAQILESILQPSKKIEPKWLTYVVETVQGRVFTGLLVSKDDKQVVLKDAKDKLTRIAAEDVDVLAAQQKSLMPDLLVRDMTAQQVADLTAFLSSLKTPVPPKK
;
A
#
# COMPACT_ATOMS: atom_id res chain seq x y z
N ARG A 1 12.52 22.53 24.13
CA ARG A 1 11.98 23.11 22.88
C ARG A 1 11.84 21.97 21.88
N GLY A 2 10.70 21.87 21.18
CA GLY A 2 10.53 20.92 20.07
C GLY A 2 11.38 21.32 18.86
N GLY A 3 11.73 20.37 18.00
CA GLY A 3 12.44 20.63 16.75
C GLY A 3 11.51 20.66 15.54
N ASN A 4 11.95 21.28 14.43
CA ASN A 4 11.26 21.16 13.16
C ASN A 4 11.64 19.82 12.50
N TYR A 5 10.71 18.86 12.44
CA TYR A 5 10.95 17.54 11.81
C TYR A 5 10.51 17.47 10.34
N GLY A 6 10.16 18.62 9.75
CA GLY A 6 10.05 18.77 8.31
C GLY A 6 8.72 18.45 7.68
N TRP A 7 7.67 18.23 8.47
CA TRP A 7 6.32 18.13 7.91
C TRP A 7 5.91 19.45 7.20
N SER A 8 5.36 19.42 5.99
CA SER A 8 5.02 18.26 5.15
C SER A 8 5.97 18.04 3.96
N ILE A 9 7.21 18.55 4.05
CA ILE A 9 8.26 18.29 3.07
C ILE A 9 8.80 16.86 3.26
N THR A 10 8.89 16.42 4.52
CA THR A 10 9.25 15.08 4.93
C THR A 10 8.18 14.45 5.81
N GLU A 11 8.07 13.13 5.74
CA GLU A 11 7.31 12.29 6.67
C GLU A 11 8.29 11.31 7.33
N GLY A 12 8.52 11.49 8.64
CA GLY A 12 9.72 10.96 9.29
C GLY A 12 10.96 11.49 8.57
N THR A 13 11.76 10.59 8.03
CA THR A 13 12.96 10.91 7.26
C THR A 13 12.76 10.79 5.73
N HIS A 14 11.55 10.47 5.28
CA HIS A 14 11.25 10.23 3.86
C HIS A 14 10.76 11.51 3.18
N PRO A 15 11.17 11.81 1.93
CA PRO A 15 10.56 12.87 1.14
C PRO A 15 9.06 12.59 0.95
N PHE A 16 8.23 13.55 1.31
CA PHE A 16 6.77 13.45 1.14
C PHE A 16 6.31 14.40 0.03
N GLU A 17 6.32 15.71 0.29
CA GLU A 17 6.10 16.75 -0.72
C GLU A 17 7.32 17.68 -0.78
N PRO A 18 8.46 17.18 -1.31
CA PRO A 18 9.71 17.93 -1.31
C PRO A 18 9.66 19.24 -2.10
N GLU A 19 8.64 19.43 -2.94
CA GLU A 19 8.41 20.65 -3.70
C GLU A 19 7.73 21.78 -2.90
N ARG A 20 7.20 21.52 -1.70
CA ARG A 20 6.54 22.57 -0.91
C ARG A 20 7.56 23.63 -0.46
N PRO A 21 7.15 24.92 -0.42
CA PRO A 21 7.98 25.98 0.14
C PRO A 21 8.38 25.65 1.58
N ARG A 22 9.68 25.73 1.87
CA ARG A 22 10.21 25.50 3.21
C ARG A 22 10.14 26.77 4.05
N GLY A 23 9.74 26.61 5.31
CA GLY A 23 9.85 27.66 6.32
C GLY A 23 11.30 27.83 6.82
N PRO A 24 11.61 28.96 7.47
CA PRO A 24 12.98 29.39 7.83
C PRO A 24 13.58 28.64 9.04
N THR A 25 13.14 27.42 9.32
CA THR A 25 13.64 26.64 10.46
C THR A 25 14.24 25.33 9.96
N ALA A 26 15.44 24.97 10.43
CA ALA A 26 16.14 23.76 10.02
C ALA A 26 15.35 22.48 10.33
N ILE A 27 15.09 21.67 9.31
CA ILE A 27 14.56 20.32 9.46
C ILE A 27 15.64 19.45 10.08
N ILE A 28 15.33 18.88 11.25
CA ILE A 28 16.17 17.92 11.95
C ILE A 28 15.61 16.50 11.75
N PRO A 29 16.48 15.47 11.66
CA PRO A 29 16.01 14.10 11.54
C PRO A 29 15.40 13.63 12.88
N PRO A 30 14.35 12.80 12.86
CA PRO A 30 13.82 12.19 14.07
C PRO A 30 14.82 11.17 14.66
N ILE A 31 14.76 10.96 15.98
CA ILE A 31 15.55 9.92 16.69
C ILE A 31 15.04 8.51 16.33
N ILE A 32 13.73 8.39 16.14
CA ILE A 32 13.03 7.16 15.75
C ILE A 32 11.89 7.55 14.82
N GLU A 33 11.61 6.70 13.83
CA GLU A 33 10.42 6.77 12.99
C GLU A 33 9.72 5.41 13.03
N HIS A 34 8.43 5.40 12.71
CA HIS A 34 7.59 4.20 12.75
C HIS A 34 6.95 3.95 11.40
N ASP A 35 6.73 2.68 11.07
CA ASP A 35 6.02 2.31 9.84
C ASP A 35 4.52 2.57 9.98
N HIS A 36 3.87 2.80 8.82
CA HIS A 36 2.43 3.04 8.76
C HIS A 36 1.55 1.83 9.03
N ALA A 37 2.12 0.64 9.24
CA ALA A 37 1.34 -0.42 9.86
C ALA A 37 1.14 -0.03 11.34
N ASN A 38 2.22 0.21 12.08
CA ASN A 38 2.13 0.36 13.54
C ASN A 38 1.73 1.76 14.04
N PHE A 39 1.95 2.82 13.26
CA PHE A 39 1.72 4.23 13.65
C PHE A 39 1.18 5.07 12.50
N ARG A 40 0.53 6.20 12.77
CA ARG A 40 0.01 7.11 11.72
C ARG A 40 0.27 8.58 12.00
N SER A 41 0.25 9.00 13.26
CA SER A 41 0.38 10.39 13.66
C SER A 41 0.94 10.45 15.08
N ILE A 42 2.25 10.63 15.17
CA ILE A 42 2.98 10.58 16.45
C ILE A 42 2.67 11.82 17.28
N THR A 43 2.22 11.59 18.50
CA THR A 43 2.03 12.60 19.54
C THR A 43 3.20 12.52 20.52
N GLY A 44 4.05 13.54 20.53
CA GLY A 44 5.21 13.60 21.42
C GLY A 44 4.83 13.85 22.88
N GLY A 45 5.52 13.19 23.81
CA GLY A 45 5.31 13.36 25.25
C GLY A 45 6.57 13.86 25.97
N PHE A 46 6.89 13.25 27.12
CA PHE A 46 7.96 13.71 28.02
C PHE A 46 8.87 12.58 28.46
N VAL A 47 10.07 12.94 28.90
CA VAL A 47 10.91 12.03 29.70
C VAL A 47 10.28 11.91 31.08
N TYR A 48 9.96 10.69 31.49
CA TYR A 48 9.33 10.44 32.78
C TYR A 48 10.34 10.60 33.92
N HIS A 49 10.05 11.51 34.85
CA HIS A 49 10.89 11.82 36.01
C HIS A 49 10.23 11.50 37.35
N GLY A 50 8.95 11.11 37.33
CA GLY A 50 8.16 10.79 38.51
C GLY A 50 8.68 9.64 39.36
N LYS A 51 8.00 9.43 40.48
CA LYS A 51 8.29 8.41 41.48
C LYS A 51 7.27 7.26 41.44
N LYS A 52 6.03 7.49 40.98
CA LYS A 52 4.97 6.46 40.97
C LYS A 52 5.32 5.26 40.08
N LEU A 53 5.94 5.49 38.92
CA LEU A 53 6.30 4.46 37.93
C LEU A 53 7.82 4.34 37.79
N ALA A 54 8.49 3.83 38.83
CA ALA A 54 9.96 3.75 38.89
C ALA A 54 10.62 3.13 37.64
N LYS A 55 9.99 2.13 37.02
CA LYS A 55 10.49 1.46 35.79
C LYS A 55 10.53 2.37 34.56
N LEU A 56 9.73 3.43 34.52
CA LEU A 56 9.70 4.40 33.42
C LEU A 56 10.71 5.54 33.60
N ARG A 57 11.35 5.67 34.77
CA ARG A 57 12.26 6.80 35.03
C ARG A 57 13.35 6.88 33.95
N GLY A 58 13.47 8.05 33.33
CA GLY A 58 14.41 8.33 32.24
C GLY A 58 13.98 7.81 30.86
N ALA A 59 12.81 7.19 30.73
CA ALA A 59 12.24 6.86 29.43
C ALA A 59 11.42 8.04 28.88
N TYR A 60 11.58 8.33 27.59
CA TYR A 60 10.71 9.22 26.85
C TYR A 60 9.43 8.47 26.48
N VAL A 61 8.29 8.96 26.94
CA VAL A 61 6.97 8.38 26.66
C VAL A 61 6.30 9.23 25.58
N TYR A 62 5.75 8.57 24.57
CA TYR A 62 5.05 9.18 23.45
C TYR A 62 3.93 8.23 22.99
N GLY A 63 3.08 8.69 22.09
CA GLY A 63 2.02 7.86 21.56
C GLY A 63 1.64 8.21 20.14
N ASP A 64 0.52 7.65 19.70
CA ASP A 64 -0.02 7.83 18.36
C ASP A 64 -1.48 8.25 18.43
N TYR A 65 -1.83 9.30 17.69
CA TYR A 65 -3.18 9.80 17.64
C TYR A 65 -4.15 8.79 17.00
N ASP A 66 -3.75 8.00 16.00
CA ASP A 66 -4.72 7.17 15.26
C ASP A 66 -4.95 5.78 15.87
N THR A 67 -3.86 5.15 16.32
CA THR A 67 -3.88 3.81 16.91
C THR A 67 -4.07 3.82 18.42
N GLY A 68 -3.84 4.95 19.09
CA GLY A 68 -3.92 5.09 20.55
C GLY A 68 -2.82 4.36 21.32
N ARG A 69 -1.84 3.78 20.61
CA ARG A 69 -0.71 3.08 21.24
C ARG A 69 0.24 4.07 21.90
N ILE A 70 0.71 3.71 23.10
CA ILE A 70 1.67 4.48 23.88
C ILE A 70 2.94 3.68 23.99
N TRP A 71 4.07 4.32 23.71
CA TRP A 71 5.38 3.70 23.64
C TRP A 71 6.37 4.41 24.55
N GLN A 72 7.43 3.68 24.89
CA GLN A 72 8.60 4.24 25.54
C GLN A 72 9.83 4.14 24.66
N LEU A 73 10.71 5.11 24.85
CA LEU A 73 12.00 5.24 24.18
C LEU A 73 13.06 5.54 25.24
N ARG A 74 14.16 4.79 25.24
CA ARG A 74 15.37 5.12 25.99
C ARG A 74 16.49 5.44 25.02
N TYR A 75 17.08 6.62 25.17
CA TYR A 75 18.08 7.15 24.27
C TYR A 75 19.28 7.69 25.04
N ASP A 76 20.47 7.22 24.68
CA ASP A 76 21.73 7.77 25.16
C ASP A 76 22.10 8.97 24.31
N ARG A 77 21.84 10.17 24.84
CA ARG A 77 22.11 11.43 24.13
C ARG A 77 23.61 11.70 23.95
N LYS A 78 24.46 11.21 24.85
CA LYS A 78 25.91 11.43 24.78
C LYS A 78 26.52 10.65 23.62
N ASN A 79 26.09 9.40 23.45
CA ASN A 79 26.56 8.51 22.40
C ASN A 79 25.64 8.48 21.16
N GLN A 80 24.62 9.34 21.14
CA GLN A 80 23.60 9.41 20.10
C GLN A 80 22.95 8.05 19.75
N LYS A 81 22.72 7.21 20.77
CA LYS A 81 22.37 5.79 20.58
C LYS A 81 20.98 5.46 21.14
N LEU A 82 20.14 4.86 20.30
CA LEU A 82 18.91 4.20 20.75
C LEU A 82 19.24 2.99 21.62
N LEU A 83 18.76 2.99 22.87
CA LEU A 83 18.97 1.89 23.82
C LEU A 83 17.83 0.88 23.74
N SER A 84 16.59 1.36 23.75
CA SER A 84 15.40 0.52 23.64
C SER A 84 14.20 1.33 23.17
N ALA A 85 13.29 0.68 22.43
CA ALA A 85 11.95 1.19 22.15
C ALA A 85 10.95 0.03 22.30
N SER A 86 9.85 0.26 23.01
CA SER A 86 8.82 -0.77 23.21
C SER A 86 7.45 -0.15 23.48
N GLU A 87 6.40 -0.88 23.14
CA GLU A 87 5.03 -0.53 23.53
C GLU A 87 4.86 -0.61 25.05
N LEU A 88 4.13 0.36 25.61
CA LEU A 88 3.74 0.42 27.01
C LEU A 88 2.26 0.09 27.20
N VAL A 89 1.41 0.64 26.33
CA VAL A 89 -0.05 0.52 26.43
C VAL A 89 -0.63 0.41 25.02
N ASP A 90 -1.49 -0.60 24.83
CA ASP A 90 -2.41 -0.69 23.69
C ASP A 90 -3.76 -0.13 24.15
N SER A 91 -4.12 1.06 23.67
CA SER A 91 -5.33 1.79 24.06
C SER A 91 -6.07 2.28 22.83
N SER A 92 -7.31 2.74 23.00
CA SER A 92 -8.12 3.35 21.94
C SER A 92 -8.14 4.90 22.02
N MET A 93 -7.28 5.51 22.86
CA MET A 93 -7.24 6.95 23.10
C MET A 93 -6.78 7.75 21.85
N ARG A 94 -7.34 8.93 21.61
CA ARG A 94 -6.88 9.85 20.56
C ARG A 94 -5.93 10.88 21.18
N LEU A 95 -4.69 10.45 21.39
CA LEU A 95 -3.67 11.23 22.09
C LEU A 95 -3.31 12.48 21.31
N VAL A 96 -3.62 13.66 21.86
CA VAL A 96 -3.25 14.97 21.27
C VAL A 96 -2.13 15.68 22.02
N GLY A 97 -1.80 15.20 23.21
CA GLY A 97 -0.67 15.69 23.95
C GLY A 97 -0.42 14.93 25.23
N PHE A 98 0.61 15.36 25.92
CA PHE A 98 0.95 14.91 27.26
C PHE A 98 1.12 16.16 28.14
N GLY A 99 1.06 15.97 29.46
CA GLY A 99 1.40 16.97 30.46
C GLY A 99 2.30 16.38 31.53
N GLN A 100 2.97 17.23 32.30
CA GLN A 100 3.77 16.83 33.45
C GLN A 100 3.48 17.76 34.64
N ASP A 101 3.33 17.21 35.84
CA ASP A 101 3.20 18.03 37.05
C ASP A 101 4.57 18.45 37.62
N SER A 102 4.55 19.20 38.73
CA SER A 102 5.76 19.63 39.44
C SER A 102 6.60 18.48 40.02
N GLN A 103 6.03 17.28 40.15
CA GLN A 103 6.71 16.08 40.66
C GLN A 103 7.29 15.21 39.55
N GLY A 104 7.07 15.57 38.28
CA GLY A 104 7.54 14.82 37.13
C GLY A 104 6.61 13.67 36.71
N GLU A 105 5.41 13.57 37.27
CA GLU A 105 4.40 12.59 36.90
C GLU A 105 3.76 12.94 35.55
N LEU A 106 3.45 11.93 34.75
CA LEU A 106 3.00 12.08 33.36
C LEU A 106 1.49 11.95 33.24
N TYR A 107 0.90 12.89 32.51
CA TYR A 107 -0.51 12.93 32.16
C TYR A 107 -0.70 12.83 30.65
N LEU A 108 -1.76 12.17 30.20
CA LEU A 108 -2.09 12.00 28.79
C LEU A 108 -3.38 12.74 28.48
N LEU A 109 -3.41 13.44 27.35
CA LEU A 109 -4.57 14.22 26.90
C LEU A 109 -5.27 13.47 25.78
N ASP A 110 -6.50 13.02 26.05
CA ASP A 110 -7.34 12.35 25.07
C ASP A 110 -8.34 13.32 24.44
N HIS A 111 -8.19 13.53 23.13
CA HIS A 111 -9.01 14.47 22.38
C HIS A 111 -10.47 14.09 22.34
N VAL A 112 -10.76 12.80 22.18
CA VAL A 112 -12.13 12.36 21.95
C VAL A 112 -12.92 12.40 23.27
N SER A 113 -12.36 11.88 24.35
CA SER A 113 -13.04 11.94 25.65
C SER A 113 -13.01 13.29 26.34
N GLY A 114 -12.09 14.18 25.94
CA GLY A 114 -11.82 15.45 26.61
C GLY A 114 -11.22 15.27 28.01
N ARG A 115 -10.70 14.07 28.34
CA ARG A 115 -10.17 13.75 29.67
C ARG A 115 -8.64 13.79 29.73
N ILE A 116 -8.16 13.95 30.96
CA ILE A 116 -6.75 13.82 31.32
C ILE A 116 -6.56 12.51 32.08
N HIS A 117 -5.64 11.68 31.62
CA HIS A 117 -5.36 10.36 32.18
C HIS A 117 -3.98 10.31 32.82
N GLU A 118 -3.78 9.45 33.82
CA GLU A 118 -2.46 9.08 34.33
C GLU A 118 -2.15 7.61 34.02
N LEU A 119 -0.87 7.26 33.88
CA LEU A 119 -0.45 5.87 33.78
C LEU A 119 -0.41 5.24 35.18
N VAL A 120 -0.96 4.05 35.32
CA VAL A 120 -0.88 3.24 36.54
C VAL A 120 -0.34 1.85 36.21
N PRO A 121 0.36 1.17 37.13
CA PRO A 121 0.77 -0.22 36.91
C PRO A 121 -0.46 -1.09 36.67
N ASN A 122 -0.47 -1.87 35.59
CA ASN A 122 -1.53 -2.84 35.33
C ASN A 122 -1.27 -4.10 36.18
N PRO A 123 -2.09 -4.39 37.22
CA PRO A 123 -1.91 -5.57 38.06
C PRO A 123 -2.16 -6.89 37.28
N ASN A 124 -2.85 -6.81 36.14
CA ASN A 124 -3.19 -7.95 35.29
C ASN A 124 -2.24 -8.10 34.10
N ALA A 125 -1.10 -7.40 34.09
CA ALA A 125 -0.11 -7.54 33.02
C ALA A 125 0.33 -9.01 32.87
N GLY A 126 0.15 -9.57 31.68
CA GLY A 126 0.45 -10.98 31.38
C GLY A 126 -0.69 -11.97 31.65
N GLN A 127 -1.82 -11.53 32.21
CA GLN A 127 -3.02 -12.38 32.29
C GLN A 127 -3.64 -12.56 30.90
N LYS A 128 -4.07 -13.79 30.59
CA LYS A 128 -4.77 -14.09 29.34
C LYS A 128 -6.18 -13.50 29.39
N SER A 129 -6.52 -12.68 28.40
CA SER A 129 -7.88 -12.19 28.20
C SER A 129 -8.83 -13.34 27.85
N ASN A 130 -10.11 -13.21 28.23
CA ASN A 130 -11.20 -14.09 27.80
C ASN A 130 -11.64 -13.84 26.34
N PHE A 131 -10.82 -13.11 25.57
CA PHE A 131 -11.10 -12.83 24.16
C PHE A 131 -11.20 -14.14 23.34
N PRO A 132 -12.24 -14.31 22.50
CA PRO A 132 -12.46 -15.55 21.77
C PRO A 132 -11.35 -15.78 20.74
N THR A 133 -10.53 -16.82 20.94
CA THR A 133 -9.46 -17.21 20.01
C THR A 133 -9.90 -18.21 18.94
N THR A 134 -11.11 -18.74 19.06
CA THR A 134 -11.79 -19.53 18.02
C THR A 134 -13.06 -18.81 17.55
N LEU A 135 -13.49 -19.10 16.32
CA LEU A 135 -14.72 -18.52 15.78
C LEU A 135 -15.95 -19.05 16.53
N SER A 136 -15.93 -20.33 16.93
CA SER A 136 -16.97 -20.93 17.78
C SER A 136 -17.18 -20.21 19.11
N ALA A 137 -16.11 -19.67 19.71
CA ALA A 137 -16.18 -18.94 20.97
C ALA A 137 -16.76 -17.51 20.82
N THR A 138 -16.98 -17.03 19.59
CA THR A 138 -17.49 -15.66 19.36
C THR A 138 -19.00 -15.53 19.58
N GLY A 139 -19.75 -16.64 19.52
CA GLY A 139 -21.21 -16.64 19.57
C GLY A 139 -21.91 -16.08 18.33
N LEU A 140 -21.17 -15.76 17.25
CA LEU A 140 -21.75 -15.20 16.02
C LEU A 140 -22.54 -16.24 15.20
N PHE A 141 -22.28 -17.53 15.41
CA PHE A 141 -22.92 -18.61 14.67
C PHE A 141 -23.45 -19.66 15.65
N ASP A 142 -24.73 -20.01 15.52
CA ASP A 142 -25.32 -21.17 16.22
C ASP A 142 -24.59 -22.45 15.83
N SER A 143 -24.09 -22.51 14.59
CA SER A 143 -23.18 -23.56 14.14
C SER A 143 -22.14 -23.01 13.19
N VAL A 144 -20.88 -22.97 13.63
CA VAL A 144 -19.74 -22.58 12.80
C VAL A 144 -19.53 -23.58 11.65
N LYS A 145 -19.73 -24.88 11.90
CA LYS A 145 -19.53 -25.93 10.87
C LYS A 145 -20.41 -25.71 9.64
N THR A 146 -21.65 -25.27 9.83
CA THR A 146 -22.60 -24.98 8.73
C THR A 146 -22.70 -23.49 8.39
N LEU A 147 -22.01 -22.62 9.14
CA LEU A 147 -22.21 -21.16 9.12
C LEU A 147 -23.67 -20.75 9.31
N THR A 148 -24.40 -21.47 10.16
CA THR A 148 -25.75 -21.05 10.55
C THR A 148 -25.61 -19.80 11.43
N PRO A 149 -26.06 -18.62 10.96
CA PRO A 149 -25.92 -17.39 11.73
C PRO A 149 -26.78 -17.48 13.00
N ALA A 150 -26.28 -16.92 14.10
CA ALA A 150 -27.14 -16.67 15.25
C ALA A 150 -28.23 -15.65 14.88
N ALA A 151 -29.36 -15.68 15.58
CA ALA A 151 -30.55 -14.89 15.23
C ALA A 151 -30.31 -13.37 15.03
N GLY A 152 -29.31 -12.79 15.71
CA GLY A 152 -28.95 -11.37 15.61
C GLY A 152 -28.07 -11.01 14.40
N LEU A 153 -27.60 -11.97 13.60
CA LEU A 153 -26.79 -11.70 12.41
C LEU A 153 -27.69 -11.47 11.19
N ILE A 154 -27.76 -10.22 10.76
CA ILE A 154 -28.52 -9.80 9.58
C ILE A 154 -27.64 -9.98 8.33
N PRO A 155 -28.00 -10.89 7.41
CA PRO A 155 -27.21 -11.09 6.20
C PRO A 155 -27.40 -9.93 5.21
N TYR A 156 -26.31 -9.54 4.55
CA TYR A 156 -26.34 -8.51 3.52
C TYR A 156 -25.39 -8.78 2.36
N ASP A 157 -25.69 -8.14 1.24
CA ASP A 157 -24.93 -8.14 -0.01
C ASP A 157 -24.56 -6.72 -0.43
N VAL A 158 -23.49 -6.62 -1.22
CA VAL A 158 -23.03 -5.36 -1.84
C VAL A 158 -23.29 -5.40 -3.33
N ILE A 159 -23.58 -4.25 -3.95
CA ILE A 159 -23.82 -4.15 -5.40
C ILE A 159 -22.54 -4.39 -6.20
N ALA A 160 -21.46 -3.71 -5.86
CA ALA A 160 -20.16 -3.81 -6.52
C ALA A 160 -19.14 -4.47 -5.58
N PRO A 161 -18.94 -5.80 -5.65
CA PRO A 161 -18.01 -6.47 -4.76
C PRO A 161 -16.56 -6.10 -5.07
N GLN A 162 -15.75 -5.97 -4.03
CA GLN A 162 -14.30 -5.82 -4.18
C GLN A 162 -13.69 -7.09 -4.77
N TRP A 163 -12.71 -6.94 -5.66
CA TRP A 163 -11.86 -8.03 -6.13
C TRP A 163 -11.06 -8.63 -4.96
N ALA A 164 -11.13 -9.95 -4.84
CA ALA A 164 -10.49 -10.70 -3.77
C ALA A 164 -9.83 -11.98 -4.33
N ASP A 165 -9.06 -11.84 -5.41
CA ASP A 165 -8.29 -12.93 -6.03
C ASP A 165 -9.12 -14.18 -6.39
N GLY A 166 -10.33 -13.95 -6.90
CA GLY A 166 -11.28 -15.02 -7.26
C GLY A 166 -12.10 -15.58 -6.09
N ALA A 167 -11.89 -15.10 -4.87
CA ALA A 167 -12.70 -15.48 -3.73
C ALA A 167 -14.09 -14.83 -3.75
N THR A 168 -15.05 -15.50 -3.12
CA THR A 168 -16.40 -14.98 -2.85
C THR A 168 -16.57 -14.73 -1.36
N LYS A 169 -17.59 -13.96 -0.98
CA LYS A 169 -17.78 -13.46 0.38
C LYS A 169 -19.23 -13.60 0.81
N GLN A 170 -19.45 -14.08 2.04
CA GLN A 170 -20.72 -14.02 2.75
C GLN A 170 -20.59 -12.99 3.87
N ARG A 171 -21.61 -12.15 4.07
CA ARG A 171 -21.52 -11.03 5.01
C ARG A 171 -22.71 -10.93 5.92
N PHE A 172 -22.44 -10.47 7.13
CA PHE A 172 -23.44 -10.21 8.16
C PHE A 172 -23.14 -8.91 8.90
N LEU A 173 -24.20 -8.28 9.37
CA LEU A 173 -24.20 -7.14 10.27
C LEU A 173 -24.92 -7.58 11.55
N ALA A 174 -24.36 -7.28 12.71
CA ALA A 174 -25.03 -7.48 14.00
C ALA A 174 -24.97 -6.17 14.81
N LEU A 175 -26.13 -5.76 15.32
CA LEU A 175 -26.25 -4.66 16.26
C LEU A 175 -26.41 -5.23 17.67
N PRO A 176 -25.80 -4.62 18.70
CA PRO A 176 -25.96 -5.09 20.06
C PRO A 176 -27.34 -4.74 20.59
N ASN A 177 -28.02 -5.73 21.19
CA ASN A 177 -29.36 -5.58 21.78
C ASN A 177 -30.36 -4.92 20.79
N ASP A 178 -31.08 -3.90 21.25
CA ASP A 178 -32.04 -3.09 20.50
C ASP A 178 -31.44 -1.76 20.00
N SER A 179 -30.11 -1.65 19.99
CA SER A 179 -29.43 -0.43 19.55
C SER A 179 -29.62 -0.16 18.06
N LYS A 180 -29.50 1.11 17.67
CA LYS A 180 -29.86 1.59 16.35
C LYS A 180 -28.73 2.39 15.72
N MET A 181 -28.60 2.26 14.42
CA MET A 181 -27.71 3.05 13.58
C MET A 181 -28.33 4.41 13.27
N GLU A 182 -27.50 5.43 13.06
CA GLU A 182 -27.94 6.70 12.49
C GLU A 182 -27.63 6.72 10.99
N PHE A 183 -28.64 7.04 10.20
CA PHE A 183 -28.55 7.06 8.74
C PHE A 183 -27.84 8.32 8.26
N GLU A 184 -26.68 8.15 7.62
CA GLU A 184 -25.91 9.22 6.97
C GLU A 184 -25.59 10.43 7.86
N THR A 185 -25.20 10.19 9.11
CA THR A 185 -24.77 11.25 10.06
C THR A 185 -23.26 11.27 10.32
N LEU A 186 -22.49 10.28 9.87
CA LEU A 186 -21.05 10.21 10.09
C LEU A 186 -20.31 11.13 9.10
N THR A 187 -19.95 12.31 9.56
CA THR A 187 -19.26 13.34 8.79
C THR A 187 -17.77 13.41 9.09
N TYR A 188 -17.28 12.93 10.24
CA TYR A 188 -15.87 13.02 10.63
C TYR A 188 -14.96 11.95 9.97
N PRO A 189 -13.69 12.28 9.64
CA PRO A 189 -13.23 13.64 9.42
C PRO A 189 -14.01 14.23 8.25
N GLN A 190 -14.07 15.57 8.16
CA GLN A 190 -14.83 16.30 7.13
C GLN A 190 -14.83 15.53 5.81
N PRO A 191 -16.00 15.18 5.23
CA PRO A 191 -16.05 14.29 4.08
C PRO A 191 -15.22 14.85 2.93
N ALA A 192 -14.53 13.95 2.21
CA ALA A 192 -13.87 14.31 0.97
C ALA A 192 -14.89 14.91 -0.02
N PRO A 193 -14.49 15.83 -0.93
CA PRO A 193 -15.40 16.31 -1.97
C PRO A 193 -16.05 15.14 -2.71
N GLY A 194 -17.37 15.18 -2.84
CA GLY A 194 -18.19 14.09 -3.41
C GLY A 194 -18.46 12.92 -2.48
N SER A 195 -17.83 12.81 -1.30
CA SER A 195 -18.18 11.77 -0.33
C SER A 195 -19.47 12.12 0.41
N PRO A 196 -20.52 11.29 0.36
CA PRO A 196 -21.64 11.45 1.27
C PRO A 196 -21.19 11.15 2.73
N PRO A 197 -21.98 11.58 3.73
CA PRO A 197 -21.86 11.09 5.09
C PRO A 197 -21.99 9.56 5.15
N GLY A 198 -21.32 8.95 6.13
CA GLY A 198 -21.47 7.52 6.42
C GLY A 198 -22.58 7.22 7.42
N TRP A 199 -22.92 5.95 7.60
CA TRP A 199 -23.78 5.55 8.71
C TRP A 199 -22.99 5.60 10.03
N LYS A 200 -23.66 6.03 11.10
CA LYS A 200 -23.10 5.96 12.46
C LYS A 200 -23.65 4.71 13.15
N PHE A 201 -22.76 3.93 13.76
CA PHE A 201 -23.08 2.64 14.34
C PHE A 201 -23.06 2.70 15.87
N PRO A 202 -23.94 1.95 16.56
CA PRO A 202 -23.89 1.84 18.01
C PRO A 202 -22.63 1.09 18.49
N ASN A 203 -22.17 1.40 19.70
CA ASN A 203 -21.04 0.71 20.34
C ASN A 203 -21.30 -0.80 20.42
N GLY A 204 -20.33 -1.63 20.03
CA GLY A 204 -20.47 -3.10 20.02
C GLY A 204 -21.01 -3.68 18.71
N THR A 205 -21.25 -2.85 17.69
CA THR A 205 -21.64 -3.33 16.35
C THR A 205 -20.57 -4.27 15.79
N VAL A 206 -20.99 -5.35 15.14
CA VAL A 206 -20.09 -6.31 14.49
C VAL A 206 -20.41 -6.43 13.01
N ILE A 207 -19.38 -6.31 12.16
CA ILE A 207 -19.44 -6.66 10.74
C ILE A 207 -18.65 -7.95 10.53
N VAL A 208 -19.28 -8.94 9.93
CA VAL A 208 -18.67 -10.25 9.68
C VAL A 208 -18.57 -10.47 8.18
N GLU A 209 -17.42 -10.95 7.72
CA GLU A 209 -17.21 -11.40 6.35
C GLU A 209 -16.50 -12.75 6.34
N THR A 210 -17.15 -13.80 5.84
CA THR A 210 -16.48 -15.08 5.57
C THR A 210 -16.08 -15.16 4.11
N VAL A 211 -14.80 -15.43 3.86
CA VAL A 211 -14.19 -15.51 2.54
C VAL A 211 -14.08 -16.98 2.11
N PHE A 212 -14.49 -17.24 0.88
CA PHE A 212 -14.50 -18.57 0.27
C PHE A 212 -13.64 -18.59 -0.98
N LEU A 213 -12.74 -19.57 -1.07
CA LEU A 213 -11.90 -19.78 -2.25
C LEU A 213 -12.29 -21.09 -2.93
N GLU A 214 -12.54 -21.04 -4.24
CA GLU A 214 -12.77 -22.23 -5.07
C GLU A 214 -11.50 -23.09 -5.11
N THR A 215 -11.62 -24.40 -4.84
CA THR A 215 -10.52 -25.35 -5.05
C THR A 215 -10.53 -25.95 -6.45
N LYS A 216 -11.58 -25.73 -7.22
CA LYS A 216 -11.69 -26.03 -8.65
C LYS A 216 -12.17 -24.77 -9.36
N ALA A 217 -11.37 -24.25 -10.30
CA ALA A 217 -11.64 -22.97 -10.95
C ALA A 217 -12.95 -23.02 -11.76
N GLY A 218 -13.86 -22.08 -11.52
CA GLY A 218 -15.15 -21.99 -12.20
C GLY A 218 -16.22 -22.93 -11.64
N HIS A 219 -15.95 -23.56 -10.50
CA HIS A 219 -16.82 -24.53 -9.82
C HIS A 219 -17.14 -24.04 -8.41
N PRO A 220 -18.17 -23.18 -8.23
CA PRO A 220 -18.50 -22.57 -6.94
C PRO A 220 -18.79 -23.57 -5.82
N GLU A 221 -19.28 -24.77 -6.16
CA GLU A 221 -19.54 -25.87 -5.22
C GLU A 221 -18.26 -26.43 -4.58
N SER A 222 -17.10 -26.22 -5.21
CA SER A 222 -15.80 -26.64 -4.68
C SER A 222 -15.25 -25.68 -3.62
N ARG A 223 -15.91 -24.55 -3.38
CA ARG A 223 -15.38 -23.49 -2.53
C ARG A 223 -15.20 -23.96 -1.08
N ARG A 224 -14.12 -23.48 -0.47
CA ARG A 224 -13.80 -23.71 0.93
C ARG A 224 -13.70 -22.40 1.68
N ARG A 225 -14.09 -22.40 2.95
CA ARG A 225 -13.88 -21.27 3.86
C ARG A 225 -12.39 -21.18 4.17
N ILE A 226 -11.82 -20.00 3.96
CA ILE A 226 -10.39 -19.77 4.18
C ILE A 226 -10.14 -18.81 5.34
N GLU A 227 -10.98 -17.78 5.49
CA GLU A 227 -10.95 -16.87 6.63
C GLU A 227 -12.34 -16.31 6.94
N THR A 228 -12.56 -15.96 8.21
CA THR A 228 -13.64 -15.06 8.63
C THR A 228 -13.00 -13.81 9.21
N ARG A 229 -13.34 -12.65 8.64
CA ARG A 229 -12.90 -11.33 9.09
C ARG A 229 -14.02 -10.68 9.88
N ILE A 230 -13.69 -10.11 11.02
CA ILE A 230 -14.61 -9.44 11.93
C ILE A 230 -14.12 -8.00 12.10
N LEU A 231 -15.00 -7.03 11.91
CA LEU A 231 -14.81 -5.67 12.40
C LEU A 231 -15.72 -5.48 13.61
N HIS A 232 -15.15 -5.09 14.73
CA HIS A 232 -15.87 -4.77 15.95
C HIS A 232 -15.79 -3.27 16.21
N HIS A 233 -16.94 -2.63 16.35
CA HIS A 233 -17.06 -1.21 16.66
C HIS A 233 -16.93 -0.97 18.15
N GLU A 234 -16.00 -0.10 18.52
CA GLU A 234 -15.84 0.45 19.85
C GLU A 234 -16.11 1.95 19.77
N ARG A 235 -17.05 2.44 20.58
CA ARG A 235 -17.31 3.86 20.72
C ARG A 235 -16.33 4.44 21.73
N LEU A 236 -15.57 5.43 21.30
CA LEU A 236 -14.70 6.22 22.15
C LEU A 236 -15.54 7.17 23.02
N SER A 237 -15.01 7.62 24.16
CA SER A 237 -15.77 8.34 25.20
C SER A 237 -16.14 9.81 24.87
N GLY A 238 -16.28 10.14 23.59
CA GLY A 238 -16.64 11.45 23.05
C GLY A 238 -17.86 11.46 22.13
N ASP A 239 -17.85 12.42 21.20
CA ASP A 239 -18.87 12.58 20.16
C ASP A 239 -18.29 12.63 18.74
N GLU A 240 -19.19 12.72 17.76
CA GLU A 240 -18.85 12.63 16.35
C GLU A 240 -17.99 13.81 15.86
N SER A 241 -18.04 14.98 16.51
CA SER A 241 -17.30 16.17 16.08
C SER A 241 -15.78 15.95 16.09
N ASN A 242 -15.32 15.04 16.96
CA ASN A 242 -13.91 14.63 17.11
C ASN A 242 -13.66 13.19 16.63
N GLY A 243 -14.68 12.51 16.12
CA GLY A 243 -14.63 11.11 15.67
C GLY A 243 -14.69 10.11 16.83
N ASP A 244 -15.90 9.74 17.25
CA ASP A 244 -16.14 8.80 18.35
C ASP A 244 -16.21 7.32 17.93
N GLN A 245 -15.99 6.99 16.66
CA GLN A 245 -16.01 5.60 16.17
C GLN A 245 -14.61 5.04 15.99
N TYR A 246 -14.37 3.87 16.59
CA TYR A 246 -13.15 3.10 16.40
C TYR A 246 -13.50 1.67 16.00
N TRP A 247 -12.75 1.10 15.05
CA TRP A 247 -13.06 -0.22 14.48
C TRP A 247 -11.84 -1.12 14.56
N GLN A 248 -11.99 -2.25 15.26
CA GLN A 248 -10.95 -3.25 15.40
C GLN A 248 -11.16 -4.41 14.43
N GLY A 249 -10.13 -4.76 13.67
CA GLY A 249 -10.14 -5.88 12.74
C GLY A 249 -9.56 -7.16 13.35
N TYR A 250 -10.27 -8.27 13.15
CA TYR A 250 -9.83 -9.60 13.55
C TYR A 250 -9.96 -10.59 12.40
N THR A 251 -8.90 -11.34 12.12
CA THR A 251 -8.88 -12.38 11.09
C THR A 251 -8.86 -13.75 11.76
N TYR A 252 -9.86 -14.59 11.51
CA TYR A 252 -9.91 -15.99 11.94
C TYR A 252 -9.63 -16.89 10.73
N VAL A 253 -8.60 -17.73 10.80
CA VAL A 253 -8.20 -18.62 9.71
C VAL A 253 -8.82 -20.00 9.90
N TRP A 254 -9.54 -20.47 8.88
CA TRP A 254 -10.25 -21.75 8.92
C TRP A 254 -9.31 -22.94 8.92
N ASN A 255 -9.69 -23.98 9.66
CA ASN A 255 -9.00 -25.27 9.63
C ASN A 255 -9.33 -26.06 8.35
N ASP A 256 -8.50 -27.05 8.04
CA ASP A 256 -8.67 -27.89 6.85
C ASP A 256 -9.85 -28.87 6.99
N GLN A 257 -10.37 -29.08 8.20
CA GLN A 257 -11.57 -29.89 8.45
C GLN A 257 -12.87 -29.11 8.23
N GLN A 258 -12.78 -27.79 8.05
CA GLN A 258 -13.91 -26.87 7.87
C GLN A 258 -14.91 -26.90 9.03
N THR A 259 -14.42 -27.11 10.25
CA THR A 259 -15.23 -27.19 11.46
C THR A 259 -15.16 -25.94 12.31
N ASP A 260 -14.04 -25.21 12.29
CA ASP A 260 -13.82 -23.98 13.05
C ASP A 260 -12.68 -23.14 12.43
N ALA A 261 -12.46 -21.95 12.98
CA ALA A 261 -11.38 -21.04 12.60
C ALA A 261 -10.66 -20.47 13.84
N GLN A 262 -9.35 -20.21 13.71
CA GLN A 262 -8.50 -19.71 14.79
C GLN A 262 -8.06 -18.26 14.53
N LEU A 263 -8.07 -17.43 15.57
CA LEU A 263 -7.61 -16.06 15.52
C LEU A 263 -6.14 -15.97 15.07
N LEU A 264 -5.88 -15.12 14.08
CA LEU A 264 -4.53 -14.83 13.62
C LEU A 264 -3.84 -13.85 14.58
N LEU A 265 -2.75 -14.31 15.21
CA LEU A 265 -1.93 -13.53 16.14
C LEU A 265 -0.62 -13.02 15.51
N ALA A 266 -0.34 -13.35 14.25
CA ALA A 266 0.88 -12.93 13.57
C ALA A 266 0.82 -11.42 13.24
N PRO A 267 1.73 -10.59 13.76
CA PRO A 267 1.66 -9.12 13.60
C PRO A 267 1.89 -8.65 12.16
N GLN A 268 2.53 -9.47 11.32
CA GLN A 268 2.78 -9.23 9.89
C GLN A 268 1.82 -9.97 8.95
N GLY A 269 0.76 -10.55 9.50
CA GLY A 269 -0.13 -11.44 8.75
C GLY A 269 0.47 -12.82 8.52
N ARG A 270 -0.16 -13.62 7.66
CA ARG A 270 0.32 -14.97 7.33
C ARG A 270 -0.04 -15.35 5.89
N ASP A 271 0.89 -15.99 5.20
CA ASP A 271 0.63 -16.57 3.87
C ASP A 271 0.26 -18.07 3.98
N LYS A 272 -0.65 -18.53 3.11
CA LYS A 272 -0.92 -19.95 2.85
C LYS A 272 -1.08 -20.20 1.36
N VAL A 273 -0.44 -21.25 0.86
CA VAL A 273 -0.57 -21.69 -0.53
C VAL A 273 -1.75 -22.65 -0.64
N PHE A 274 -2.66 -22.38 -1.58
CA PHE A 274 -3.76 -23.27 -1.96
C PHE A 274 -3.47 -23.91 -3.31
N GLN A 275 -3.85 -25.19 -3.45
CA GLN A 275 -3.85 -25.89 -4.74
C GLN A 275 -5.25 -25.77 -5.34
N ILE A 276 -5.34 -25.19 -6.54
CA ILE A 276 -6.60 -25.00 -7.26
C ILE A 276 -6.53 -25.83 -8.53
N THR A 277 -7.42 -26.81 -8.68
CA THR A 277 -7.61 -27.51 -9.96
C THR A 277 -8.10 -26.51 -10.99
N ASP A 278 -7.35 -26.35 -12.07
CA ASP A 278 -7.62 -25.35 -13.10
C ASP A 278 -7.22 -25.95 -14.45
N PRO A 279 -8.18 -26.32 -15.32
CA PRO A 279 -7.88 -26.89 -16.63
C PRO A 279 -7.07 -25.97 -17.54
N GLN A 280 -7.06 -24.65 -17.28
CA GLN A 280 -6.28 -23.67 -18.04
C GLN A 280 -4.84 -23.56 -17.52
N ALA A 281 -4.54 -24.13 -16.35
CA ALA A 281 -3.19 -24.15 -15.79
C ALA A 281 -2.37 -25.32 -16.38
N PRO A 282 -1.05 -25.13 -16.60
CA PRO A 282 -0.16 -26.24 -16.94
C PRO A 282 -0.24 -27.35 -15.89
N GLY A 283 -0.55 -28.58 -16.32
CA GLY A 283 -0.71 -29.73 -15.41
C GLY A 283 -2.08 -29.79 -14.71
N GLY A 284 -3.05 -28.95 -15.09
CA GLY A 284 -4.43 -28.98 -14.56
C GLY A 284 -4.58 -28.47 -13.13
N VAL A 285 -3.51 -27.95 -12.52
CA VAL A 285 -3.50 -27.42 -11.15
C VAL A 285 -2.63 -26.16 -11.11
N ARG A 286 -3.08 -25.13 -10.39
CA ARG A 286 -2.28 -23.94 -10.09
C ARG A 286 -2.17 -23.72 -8.59
N GLN A 287 -1.02 -23.21 -8.18
CA GLN A 287 -0.83 -22.65 -6.84
C GLN A 287 -1.41 -21.23 -6.77
N GLN A 288 -2.04 -20.92 -5.63
CA GLN A 288 -2.44 -19.57 -5.28
C GLN A 288 -2.07 -19.28 -3.82
N THR A 289 -1.15 -18.36 -3.60
CA THR A 289 -0.85 -17.84 -2.27
C THR A 289 -1.94 -16.85 -1.84
N TRP A 290 -2.55 -17.13 -0.68
CA TRP A 290 -3.44 -16.22 0.02
C TRP A 290 -2.71 -15.58 1.21
N HIS A 291 -2.82 -14.26 1.33
CA HIS A 291 -2.31 -13.51 2.47
C HIS A 291 -3.45 -13.19 3.44
N PHE A 292 -3.39 -13.73 4.65
CA PHE A 292 -4.27 -13.40 5.76
C PHE A 292 -3.78 -12.12 6.44
N PRO A 293 -4.56 -11.02 6.42
CA PRO A 293 -4.11 -9.75 6.96
C PRO A 293 -4.04 -9.80 8.50
N SER A 294 -2.99 -9.20 9.04
CA SER A 294 -2.91 -8.83 10.45
C SER A 294 -3.99 -7.80 10.82
N ARG A 295 -4.23 -7.64 12.13
CA ARG A 295 -5.11 -6.58 12.66
C ARG A 295 -4.71 -5.21 12.15
N THR A 296 -3.41 -4.97 12.09
CA THR A 296 -2.80 -3.72 11.67
C THR A 296 -3.05 -3.45 10.19
N GLU A 297 -2.91 -4.45 9.32
CA GLU A 297 -3.17 -4.32 7.89
C GLU A 297 -4.64 -4.04 7.56
N CYS A 298 -5.59 -4.51 8.39
CA CYS A 298 -7.00 -4.16 8.22
C CYS A 298 -7.24 -2.64 8.27
N THR A 299 -6.55 -1.92 9.17
CA THR A 299 -6.73 -0.47 9.37
C THR A 299 -6.27 0.36 8.17
N VAL A 300 -5.44 -0.19 7.28
CA VAL A 300 -4.99 0.50 6.06
C VAL A 300 -6.19 0.86 5.19
N CYS A 301 -7.12 -0.08 5.02
CA CYS A 301 -8.32 0.12 4.22
C CYS A 301 -9.51 0.59 5.08
N HIS A 302 -9.62 0.10 6.31
CA HIS A 302 -10.70 0.42 7.26
C HIS A 302 -10.36 1.68 8.09
N ASN A 303 -10.05 2.77 7.41
CA ASN A 303 -9.65 4.03 8.02
C ASN A 303 -10.82 5.03 8.12
N MET A 304 -10.61 6.09 8.89
CA MET A 304 -11.61 7.13 9.15
C MET A 304 -12.09 7.86 7.88
N ALA A 305 -11.21 8.12 6.92
CA ALA A 305 -11.55 8.80 5.68
C ALA A 305 -12.46 7.95 4.78
N ALA A 306 -12.27 6.62 4.83
CA ALA A 306 -13.13 5.64 4.17
C ALA A 306 -14.40 5.30 4.98
N LYS A 307 -14.65 5.99 6.10
CA LYS A 307 -15.79 5.76 7.00
C LYS A 307 -15.80 4.34 7.59
N TYR A 308 -14.61 3.76 7.75
CA TYR A 308 -14.32 2.45 8.32
C TYR A 308 -14.90 1.26 7.55
N VAL A 309 -16.23 1.15 7.35
CA VAL A 309 -16.87 -0.05 6.81
C VAL A 309 -17.14 0.08 5.30
N LEU A 310 -16.22 -0.43 4.48
CA LEU A 310 -16.18 -0.23 3.01
C LEU A 310 -17.39 -0.77 2.21
N GLY A 311 -18.19 -1.67 2.79
CA GLY A 311 -19.32 -2.32 2.11
C GLY A 311 -20.71 -1.96 2.66
N VAL A 312 -20.77 -1.34 3.83
CA VAL A 312 -22.04 -1.04 4.53
C VAL A 312 -22.31 0.45 4.35
N THR A 313 -22.87 0.77 3.19
CA THR A 313 -23.23 2.14 2.79
C THR A 313 -24.53 2.11 2.01
N THR A 314 -25.26 3.22 1.97
CA THR A 314 -26.45 3.40 1.12
C THR A 314 -26.16 2.99 -0.33
N HIS A 315 -25.03 3.43 -0.88
CA HIS A 315 -24.64 3.18 -2.27
C HIS A 315 -24.43 1.70 -2.60
N GLN A 316 -23.92 0.90 -1.66
CA GLN A 316 -23.66 -0.52 -1.83
C GLN A 316 -24.85 -1.41 -1.45
N MET A 317 -25.66 -0.98 -0.49
CA MET A 317 -26.73 -1.79 0.09
C MET A 317 -28.09 -1.55 -0.52
N ASN A 318 -28.30 -0.45 -1.26
CA ASN A 318 -29.56 -0.15 -1.95
C ASN A 318 -29.83 -1.08 -3.15
N ARG A 319 -30.15 -2.34 -2.84
CA ARG A 319 -30.47 -3.41 -3.78
C ARG A 319 -31.44 -4.38 -3.12
N ASP A 320 -32.12 -5.15 -3.96
CA ASP A 320 -32.97 -6.23 -3.49
C ASP A 320 -32.15 -7.48 -3.16
N ARG A 321 -32.64 -8.20 -2.15
CA ARG A 321 -32.12 -9.50 -1.72
C ARG A 321 -33.28 -10.39 -1.29
N ASN A 322 -33.14 -11.68 -1.60
CA ASN A 322 -34.06 -12.70 -1.14
C ASN A 322 -33.71 -13.08 0.32
N TYR A 323 -34.69 -12.97 1.21
CA TYR A 323 -34.63 -13.32 2.63
C TYR A 323 -35.53 -14.53 2.98
N GLY A 324 -35.64 -15.50 2.08
CA GLY A 324 -36.56 -16.63 2.15
C GLY A 324 -37.81 -16.36 1.34
N ASP A 325 -38.93 -16.13 2.03
CA ASP A 325 -40.25 -15.95 1.39
C ASP A 325 -40.47 -14.53 0.86
N GLN A 326 -39.54 -13.60 1.12
CA GLN A 326 -39.65 -12.20 0.75
C GLN A 326 -38.41 -11.75 -0.02
N ASN A 327 -38.64 -11.07 -1.14
CA ASN A 327 -37.61 -10.28 -1.82
C ASN A 327 -37.80 -8.82 -1.45
N LEU A 328 -36.83 -8.26 -0.71
CA LEU A 328 -36.90 -6.89 -0.20
C LEU A 328 -35.61 -6.16 -0.49
N ASN A 329 -35.72 -4.84 -0.68
CA ASN A 329 -34.55 -3.98 -0.61
C ASN A 329 -33.93 -4.08 0.79
N GLN A 330 -32.61 -4.21 0.86
CA GLN A 330 -31.92 -4.40 2.13
C GLN A 330 -32.06 -3.18 3.07
N LEU A 331 -32.16 -1.97 2.51
CA LEU A 331 -32.40 -0.76 3.32
C LEU A 331 -33.82 -0.76 3.89
N ASP A 332 -34.82 -1.14 3.09
CA ASP A 332 -36.20 -1.30 3.56
C ASP A 332 -36.32 -2.38 4.63
N LEU A 333 -35.56 -3.48 4.50
CA LEU A 333 -35.49 -4.50 5.55
C LEU A 333 -34.94 -3.91 6.85
N LEU A 334 -33.79 -3.22 6.81
CA LEU A 334 -33.19 -2.62 8.00
C LEU A 334 -34.12 -1.59 8.65
N ASP A 335 -34.83 -0.80 7.86
CA ASP A 335 -35.83 0.15 8.35
C ASP A 335 -37.03 -0.57 9.00
N LYS A 336 -37.54 -1.63 8.39
CA LYS A 336 -38.64 -2.47 8.95
C LYS A 336 -38.23 -3.15 10.25
N LEU A 337 -36.99 -3.64 10.34
CA LEU A 337 -36.42 -4.22 11.56
C LEU A 337 -36.15 -3.18 12.65
N GLY A 338 -36.32 -1.88 12.36
CA GLY A 338 -36.10 -0.81 13.32
C GLY A 338 -34.61 -0.55 13.61
N CYS A 339 -33.72 -0.94 12.69
CA CYS A 339 -32.28 -0.80 12.86
C CYS A 339 -31.79 0.65 12.77
N PHE A 340 -32.62 1.60 12.30
CA PHE A 340 -32.27 3.02 12.23
C PHE A 340 -32.98 3.84 13.31
N THR A 341 -32.29 4.86 13.84
CA THR A 341 -32.86 5.81 14.83
C THR A 341 -34.01 6.63 14.27
N LYS A 342 -34.00 6.89 12.95
CA LYS A 342 -35.07 7.54 12.19
C LYS A 342 -35.41 6.69 10.97
N ARG A 343 -36.64 6.83 10.47
CA ARG A 343 -37.04 6.21 9.20
C ARG A 343 -36.16 6.71 8.05
N LEU A 344 -36.03 5.89 6.99
CA LEU A 344 -35.37 6.32 5.76
C LEU A 344 -35.95 7.67 5.26
N PRO A 345 -35.10 8.61 4.82
CA PRO A 345 -35.55 9.95 4.45
C PRO A 345 -36.35 9.98 3.14
N ALA A 346 -36.24 8.94 2.32
CA ALA A 346 -36.96 8.79 1.06
C ALA A 346 -37.08 7.30 0.69
N PRO A 347 -37.99 6.92 -0.23
CA PRO A 347 -38.09 5.56 -0.74
C PRO A 347 -36.79 5.08 -1.38
N THR A 348 -36.47 3.79 -1.25
CA THR A 348 -35.24 3.17 -1.76
C THR A 348 -35.04 3.34 -3.27
N SER A 349 -36.12 3.51 -4.04
CA SER A 349 -36.09 3.82 -5.48
C SER A 349 -35.45 5.19 -5.80
N SER A 350 -35.43 6.12 -4.85
CA SER A 350 -34.86 7.46 -4.99
C SER A 350 -33.49 7.63 -4.33
N LEU A 351 -33.09 6.69 -3.46
CA LEU A 351 -31.79 6.71 -2.81
C LEU A 351 -30.66 6.34 -3.79
N PRO A 352 -29.44 6.88 -3.62
CA PRO A 352 -28.34 6.59 -4.52
C PRO A 352 -27.89 5.13 -4.44
N ARG A 353 -27.36 4.61 -5.55
CA ARG A 353 -26.82 3.25 -5.63
C ARG A 353 -25.75 3.11 -6.71
N LEU A 354 -24.77 2.25 -6.46
CA LEU A 354 -23.84 1.76 -7.48
C LEU A 354 -24.55 0.88 -8.51
N VAL A 355 -23.81 0.44 -9.53
CA VAL A 355 -24.23 -0.66 -10.40
C VAL A 355 -23.31 -1.85 -10.25
N ASP A 356 -23.85 -3.07 -10.38
CA ASP A 356 -23.00 -4.26 -10.45
C ASP A 356 -22.21 -4.21 -11.75
N TYR A 357 -20.89 -4.00 -11.63
CA TYR A 357 -19.98 -3.83 -12.75
C TYR A 357 -19.83 -5.10 -13.60
N ARG A 358 -20.29 -6.26 -13.09
CA ARG A 358 -20.24 -7.55 -13.79
C ARG A 358 -21.45 -7.76 -14.71
N VAL A 359 -22.53 -7.02 -14.48
CA VAL A 359 -23.76 -7.13 -15.29
C VAL A 359 -23.64 -6.23 -16.52
N LYS A 360 -23.43 -6.83 -17.69
CA LYS A 360 -23.14 -6.13 -18.96
C LYS A 360 -24.24 -5.15 -19.43
N LYS A 361 -25.48 -5.34 -19.00
CA LYS A 361 -26.61 -4.48 -19.37
C LYS A 361 -26.53 -3.06 -18.78
N ASN A 362 -25.75 -2.90 -17.70
CA ASN A 362 -25.53 -1.59 -17.10
C ASN A 362 -24.58 -0.77 -18.00
N ASP A 363 -24.74 0.55 -17.97
CA ASP A 363 -23.88 1.48 -18.70
C ASP A 363 -22.38 1.28 -18.38
N LEU A 364 -21.53 1.42 -19.40
CA LEU A 364 -20.11 1.14 -19.30
C LEU A 364 -19.39 2.09 -18.33
N ASP A 365 -19.69 3.39 -18.39
CA ASP A 365 -19.10 4.38 -17.48
C ASP A 365 -19.50 4.07 -16.04
N ARG A 366 -20.79 3.85 -15.80
CA ARG A 366 -21.30 3.50 -14.46
C ARG A 366 -20.67 2.24 -13.89
N ARG A 367 -20.47 1.21 -14.72
CA ARG A 367 -19.80 -0.04 -14.31
C ARG A 367 -18.33 0.22 -13.95
N ALA A 368 -17.60 0.94 -14.78
CA ALA A 368 -16.20 1.28 -14.53
C ALA A 368 -16.02 2.14 -13.27
N ARG A 369 -16.87 3.16 -13.08
CA ARG A 369 -16.86 4.01 -11.88
C ARG A 369 -17.20 3.22 -10.62
N SER A 370 -18.19 2.31 -10.68
CA SER A 370 -18.54 1.43 -9.54
C SER A 370 -17.39 0.49 -9.17
N TYR A 371 -16.66 -0.02 -10.18
CA TYR A 371 -15.47 -0.84 -9.96
C TYR A 371 -14.35 -0.05 -9.25
N LEU A 372 -14.03 1.15 -9.74
CA LEU A 372 -13.02 2.02 -9.13
C LEU A 372 -13.42 2.48 -7.73
N HIS A 373 -14.71 2.76 -7.50
CA HIS A 373 -15.24 3.07 -6.17
C HIS A 373 -14.96 1.92 -5.21
N ALA A 374 -15.41 0.71 -5.53
CA ALA A 374 -15.30 -0.45 -4.64
C ALA A 374 -13.85 -0.89 -4.40
N ASN A 375 -12.98 -0.77 -5.40
CA ASN A 375 -11.62 -1.32 -5.34
C ASN A 375 -10.52 -0.29 -5.03
N CYS A 376 -10.78 1.01 -5.16
CA CYS A 376 -9.71 2.01 -5.11
C CYS A 376 -10.05 3.26 -4.27
N SER A 377 -11.32 3.67 -4.19
CA SER A 377 -11.68 4.98 -3.62
C SER A 377 -11.38 5.14 -2.12
N HIS A 378 -11.34 4.05 -1.36
CA HIS A 378 -11.01 4.08 0.07
C HIS A 378 -9.61 4.63 0.35
N CYS A 379 -8.65 4.38 -0.57
CA CYS A 379 -7.31 4.98 -0.51
C CYS A 379 -7.19 6.23 -1.39
N HIS A 380 -7.83 6.22 -2.56
CA HIS A 380 -7.80 7.30 -3.54
C HIS A 380 -8.95 8.28 -3.33
N ARG A 381 -8.87 9.00 -2.21
CA ARG A 381 -9.76 10.10 -1.83
C ARG A 381 -9.03 11.07 -0.91
N LYS A 382 -9.57 12.26 -0.70
CA LYS A 382 -9.03 13.19 0.31
C LYS A 382 -8.97 12.47 1.67
N TRP A 383 -7.82 12.53 2.34
CA TRP A 383 -7.54 11.88 3.63
C TRP A 383 -7.40 10.35 3.61
N GLY A 384 -7.53 9.67 2.46
CA GLY A 384 -7.50 8.19 2.36
C GLY A 384 -6.13 7.53 2.50
N GLY A 385 -5.05 8.29 2.72
CA GLY A 385 -3.68 7.76 2.86
C GLY A 385 -3.00 7.35 1.55
N GLY A 386 -3.68 7.45 0.40
CA GLY A 386 -3.03 7.31 -0.91
C GLY A 386 -2.27 8.58 -1.30
N ASN A 387 -1.00 8.48 -1.69
CA ASN A 387 -0.18 9.62 -2.19
C ASN A 387 -0.61 10.14 -3.57
N ALA A 388 -1.81 9.79 -4.03
CA ALA A 388 -2.38 10.23 -5.28
C ALA A 388 -3.22 11.49 -5.05
N ARG A 389 -2.97 12.54 -5.84
CA ARG A 389 -3.72 13.81 -5.80
C ARG A 389 -5.02 13.77 -6.60
N PHE A 390 -5.67 12.61 -6.69
CA PHE A 390 -6.90 12.39 -7.43
C PHE A 390 -7.85 11.50 -6.64
N GLN A 391 -9.14 11.54 -6.99
CA GLN A 391 -10.19 10.80 -6.31
C GLN A 391 -10.83 9.77 -7.25
N LEU A 392 -11.32 8.66 -6.70
CA LEU A 392 -11.96 7.58 -7.48
C LEU A 392 -13.37 7.25 -6.97
N LEU A 393 -14.06 8.24 -6.42
CA LEU A 393 -15.44 8.12 -5.97
C LEU A 393 -16.39 8.16 -7.18
N ASP A 394 -17.40 7.28 -7.19
CA ASP A 394 -18.40 7.26 -8.26
C ASP A 394 -19.34 8.47 -8.21
N THR A 395 -19.49 9.07 -7.03
CA THR A 395 -20.32 10.25 -6.75
C THR A 395 -19.77 11.55 -7.34
N LEU A 396 -18.53 11.53 -7.84
CA LEU A 396 -17.93 12.65 -8.55
C LEU A 396 -18.12 12.49 -10.05
N ASP A 397 -18.30 13.61 -10.73
CA ASP A 397 -18.17 13.63 -12.17
C ASP A 397 -16.72 13.38 -12.59
N LEU A 398 -16.53 12.76 -13.75
CA LEU A 398 -15.22 12.31 -14.18
C LEU A 398 -14.21 13.47 -14.29
N SER A 399 -14.66 14.68 -14.65
CA SER A 399 -13.85 15.90 -14.68
C SER A 399 -13.36 16.34 -13.30
N GLU A 400 -14.13 16.07 -12.24
CA GLU A 400 -13.84 16.46 -10.85
C GLU A 400 -12.90 15.47 -10.14
N THR A 401 -12.74 14.27 -10.69
CA THR A 401 -11.87 13.24 -10.11
C THR A 401 -10.39 13.64 -10.11
N GLY A 402 -9.96 14.59 -10.95
CA GLY A 402 -8.55 14.95 -11.11
C GLY A 402 -7.71 13.85 -11.78
N THR A 403 -8.34 12.99 -12.58
CA THR A 403 -7.67 11.86 -13.26
C THR A 403 -7.41 12.10 -14.75
N LEU A 404 -8.34 12.77 -15.44
CA LEU A 404 -8.30 12.94 -16.90
C LEU A 404 -7.19 13.89 -17.36
N GLY A 405 -6.30 13.41 -18.24
CA GLY A 405 -5.23 14.24 -18.81
C GLY A 405 -4.14 14.65 -17.82
N VAL A 406 -4.22 14.16 -16.57
CA VAL A 406 -3.31 14.53 -15.48
C VAL A 406 -1.99 13.76 -15.56
N ARG A 407 -0.87 14.45 -15.28
CA ARG A 407 0.46 13.83 -15.24
C ARG A 407 0.58 12.95 -13.98
N PRO A 408 1.05 11.70 -14.08
CA PRO A 408 1.21 10.82 -12.93
C PRO A 408 2.37 11.28 -12.04
N GLY A 409 2.14 11.30 -10.71
CA GLY A 409 3.15 11.69 -9.72
C GLY A 409 4.24 10.63 -9.45
N GLN A 410 3.98 9.36 -9.76
CA GLN A 410 4.92 8.23 -9.52
C GLN A 410 5.55 7.69 -10.82
N GLY A 411 5.83 8.58 -11.78
CA GLY A 411 6.44 8.22 -13.06
C GLY A 411 5.46 7.67 -14.10
N THR A 412 5.93 7.54 -15.34
CA THR A 412 5.12 7.11 -16.50
C THR A 412 5.44 5.68 -16.96
N PHE A 413 6.31 4.95 -16.27
CA PHE A 413 6.71 3.58 -16.63
C PHE A 413 7.19 3.43 -18.08
N GLY A 414 7.92 4.44 -18.58
CA GLY A 414 8.42 4.45 -19.96
C GLY A 414 7.37 4.87 -21.01
N MET A 415 6.14 5.19 -20.62
CA MET A 415 5.14 5.74 -21.53
C MET A 415 5.45 7.19 -21.86
N ALA A 416 5.60 7.50 -23.14
CA ALA A 416 5.70 8.87 -23.64
C ALA A 416 4.40 9.62 -23.34
N ALA A 417 4.51 10.81 -22.73
CA ALA A 417 3.37 11.64 -22.32
C ALA A 417 2.26 10.86 -21.57
N GLY A 418 2.65 9.86 -20.75
CA GLY A 418 1.74 9.05 -19.95
C GLY A 418 0.88 9.91 -19.02
N LYS A 419 -0.41 9.55 -18.91
CA LYS A 419 -1.39 10.24 -18.05
C LYS A 419 -1.91 9.28 -16.98
N VAL A 420 -2.49 9.81 -15.90
CA VAL A 420 -3.26 8.99 -14.94
C VAL A 420 -4.36 8.25 -15.71
N LEU A 421 -5.23 9.01 -16.39
CA LEU A 421 -6.10 8.55 -17.46
C LEU A 421 -5.88 9.38 -18.73
N ALA A 422 -5.60 8.71 -19.84
CA ALA A 422 -5.59 9.30 -21.18
C ALA A 422 -6.88 8.86 -21.89
N ALA A 423 -7.85 9.78 -22.02
CA ALA A 423 -9.11 9.50 -22.68
C ALA A 423 -8.88 8.96 -24.11
N GLY A 424 -9.62 7.90 -24.48
CA GLY A 424 -9.49 7.21 -25.78
C GLY A 424 -8.20 6.41 -25.95
N ASP A 425 -7.31 6.37 -24.96
CA ASP A 425 -5.98 5.75 -25.06
C ASP A 425 -5.61 4.97 -23.79
N PRO A 426 -6.13 3.74 -23.63
CA PRO A 426 -5.82 2.90 -22.47
C PRO A 426 -4.31 2.61 -22.35
N TYR A 427 -3.58 2.53 -23.47
CA TYR A 427 -2.17 2.15 -23.48
C TYR A 427 -1.21 3.28 -23.06
N ARG A 428 -1.74 4.50 -22.89
CA ARG A 428 -1.05 5.65 -22.28
C ARG A 428 -1.57 6.00 -20.88
N SER A 429 -2.50 5.19 -20.36
CA SER A 429 -3.13 5.38 -19.05
C SER A 429 -2.39 4.57 -17.98
N VAL A 430 -1.70 5.28 -17.08
CA VAL A 430 -0.93 4.67 -15.99
C VAL A 430 -1.83 3.90 -15.02
N LEU A 431 -3.07 4.33 -14.81
CA LEU A 431 -4.04 3.59 -13.99
C LEU A 431 -4.23 2.17 -14.54
N PHE A 432 -4.53 2.03 -15.84
CA PHE A 432 -4.71 0.73 -16.50
C PHE A 432 -3.43 -0.12 -16.45
N PHE A 433 -2.27 0.49 -16.70
CA PHE A 433 -0.97 -0.21 -16.63
C PHE A 433 -0.70 -0.79 -15.24
N ARG A 434 -0.91 0.00 -14.18
CA ARG A 434 -0.64 -0.44 -12.80
C ARG A 434 -1.60 -1.54 -12.35
N MET A 435 -2.85 -1.52 -12.82
CA MET A 435 -3.83 -2.60 -12.60
C MET A 435 -3.47 -3.89 -13.34
N SER A 436 -2.76 -3.79 -14.47
CA SER A 436 -2.53 -4.91 -15.38
C SER A 436 -1.24 -5.69 -15.12
N LYS A 437 -0.46 -5.33 -14.11
CA LYS A 437 0.85 -5.94 -13.83
C LYS A 437 0.98 -6.47 -12.41
N LEU A 438 1.89 -7.41 -12.24
CA LEU A 438 2.44 -7.80 -10.94
C LEU A 438 3.73 -6.99 -10.66
N GLY A 439 4.37 -7.22 -9.51
CA GLY A 439 5.67 -6.60 -9.19
C GLY A 439 5.64 -5.09 -8.95
N ALA A 440 6.77 -4.44 -9.18
CA ALA A 440 7.02 -3.05 -8.78
C ALA A 440 6.01 -2.08 -9.41
N GLY A 441 5.35 -1.26 -8.59
CA GLY A 441 4.41 -0.24 -9.06
C GLY A 441 3.00 -0.77 -9.38
N ARG A 442 2.69 -2.05 -9.15
CA ARG A 442 1.32 -2.58 -9.28
C ARG A 442 0.29 -1.85 -8.41
N MET A 443 -0.98 -1.96 -8.79
CA MET A 443 -2.14 -1.59 -7.97
C MET A 443 -3.25 -2.65 -8.09
N PRO A 444 -4.00 -2.94 -7.01
CA PRO A 444 -3.74 -2.49 -5.63
C PRO A 444 -2.45 -3.13 -5.07
N ARG A 445 -1.90 -2.53 -4.01
CA ARG A 445 -0.68 -3.03 -3.32
C ARG A 445 -0.97 -3.99 -2.18
N ILE A 446 -2.19 -3.94 -1.65
CA ILE A 446 -2.67 -4.72 -0.51
C ILE A 446 -4.04 -5.32 -0.87
N GLY A 447 -4.40 -6.42 -0.22
CA GLY A 447 -5.71 -7.07 -0.37
C GLY A 447 -5.86 -7.95 -1.61
N SER A 448 -4.93 -7.88 -2.57
CA SER A 448 -4.92 -8.74 -3.75
C SER A 448 -3.50 -9.03 -4.24
N SER A 449 -3.24 -10.30 -4.56
CA SER A 449 -2.00 -10.79 -5.19
C SER A 449 -2.20 -11.16 -6.66
N VAL A 450 -3.45 -11.27 -7.13
CA VAL A 450 -3.81 -11.70 -8.49
C VAL A 450 -4.40 -10.54 -9.32
N VAL A 451 -3.99 -10.41 -10.59
CA VAL A 451 -4.58 -9.42 -11.51
C VAL A 451 -6.04 -9.79 -11.78
N ASP A 452 -6.95 -8.84 -11.58
CA ASP A 452 -8.38 -8.97 -11.90
C ASP A 452 -8.63 -8.89 -13.42
N PRO A 453 -8.91 -10.01 -14.12
CA PRO A 453 -9.16 -9.97 -15.57
C PRO A 453 -10.44 -9.23 -15.95
N VAL A 454 -11.47 -9.24 -15.08
CA VAL A 454 -12.75 -8.57 -15.34
C VAL A 454 -12.57 -7.07 -15.18
N GLY A 455 -11.94 -6.66 -14.08
CA GLY A 455 -11.61 -5.26 -13.80
C GLY A 455 -10.72 -4.63 -14.86
N THR A 456 -9.61 -5.30 -15.23
CA THR A 456 -8.70 -4.73 -16.25
C THR A 456 -9.38 -4.56 -17.61
N ARG A 457 -10.23 -5.50 -18.02
CA ARG A 457 -10.96 -5.41 -19.30
C ARG A 457 -12.00 -4.29 -19.26
N LEU A 458 -12.76 -4.20 -18.17
CA LEU A 458 -13.75 -3.14 -17.95
C LEU A 458 -13.12 -1.75 -18.03
N ILE A 459 -11.99 -1.55 -17.33
CA ILE A 459 -11.29 -0.26 -17.33
C ILE A 459 -10.64 0.04 -18.69
N HIS A 460 -10.11 -0.96 -19.38
CA HIS A 460 -9.64 -0.79 -20.76
C HIS A 460 -10.75 -0.27 -21.67
N ASP A 461 -11.89 -0.98 -21.72
CA ASP A 461 -13.00 -0.67 -22.61
C ASP A 461 -13.61 0.69 -22.30
N TRP A 462 -13.73 1.01 -21.00
CA TRP A 462 -14.17 2.33 -20.56
C TRP A 462 -13.23 3.44 -21.03
N ILE A 463 -11.92 3.33 -20.77
CA ILE A 463 -10.96 4.37 -21.20
C ILE A 463 -10.99 4.54 -22.72
N ALA A 464 -11.05 3.44 -23.48
CA ALA A 464 -11.14 3.47 -24.93
C ALA A 464 -12.42 4.16 -25.44
N SER A 465 -13.51 4.09 -24.69
CA SER A 465 -14.79 4.74 -25.02
C SER A 465 -14.83 6.24 -24.69
N LEU A 466 -13.91 6.74 -23.86
CA LEU A 466 -13.93 8.14 -23.44
C LEU A 466 -13.68 9.10 -24.62
N PRO A 467 -14.43 10.20 -24.72
CA PRO A 467 -14.18 11.24 -25.72
C PRO A 467 -12.73 11.77 -25.61
N SER A 468 -12.04 11.82 -26.75
CA SER A 468 -10.63 12.25 -26.80
C SER A 468 -10.40 13.26 -27.91
N ALA A 469 -9.52 14.23 -27.64
CA ALA A 469 -8.99 15.10 -28.68
C ALA A 469 -7.98 14.34 -29.56
N SER A 470 -7.72 14.86 -30.76
CA SER A 470 -6.67 14.35 -31.63
C SER A 470 -5.33 14.30 -30.89
N PRO A 471 -4.61 13.16 -30.92
CA PRO A 471 -3.31 13.06 -30.27
C PRO A 471 -2.27 13.95 -30.96
N GLU A 472 -1.26 14.39 -30.21
CA GLU A 472 -0.07 15.02 -30.78
C GLU A 472 0.58 14.11 -31.85
N PRO A 473 1.25 14.67 -32.89
CA PRO A 473 1.76 13.89 -34.03
C PRO A 473 2.69 12.73 -33.66
N ASN A 474 3.55 12.92 -32.64
CA ASN A 474 4.44 11.89 -32.11
C ASN A 474 3.66 10.72 -31.48
N ILE A 475 2.60 11.01 -30.73
CA ILE A 475 1.71 10.01 -30.12
C ILE A 475 0.92 9.30 -31.21
N ALA A 476 0.38 10.04 -32.18
CA ALA A 476 -0.34 9.49 -33.33
C ALA A 476 0.54 8.50 -34.10
N ARG A 477 1.79 8.86 -34.40
CA ARG A 477 2.76 8.00 -35.08
C ARG A 477 3.03 6.73 -34.28
N SER A 478 3.34 6.84 -32.98
CA SER A 478 3.60 5.68 -32.13
C SER A 478 2.40 4.73 -32.05
N ARG A 479 1.17 5.27 -31.98
CA ARG A 479 -0.07 4.49 -32.04
C ARG A 479 -0.24 3.77 -33.38
N GLY A 480 0.09 4.46 -34.47
CA GLY A 480 0.07 3.91 -35.84
C GLY A 480 1.05 2.76 -36.00
N GLU A 481 2.31 2.95 -35.62
CA GLU A 481 3.35 1.91 -35.64
C GLU A 481 2.91 0.67 -34.84
N THR A 482 2.39 0.88 -33.63
CA THR A 482 1.87 -0.20 -32.79
C THR A 482 0.68 -0.91 -33.45
N ALA A 483 -0.22 -0.17 -34.12
CA ALA A 483 -1.38 -0.75 -34.79
C ALA A 483 -0.98 -1.58 -36.01
N VAL A 484 -0.01 -1.12 -36.79
CA VAL A 484 0.55 -1.85 -37.92
C VAL A 484 1.21 -3.14 -37.45
N ALA A 485 2.05 -3.08 -36.41
CA ALA A 485 2.69 -4.26 -35.84
C ALA A 485 1.67 -5.28 -35.32
N MET A 486 0.61 -4.83 -34.63
CA MET A 486 -0.48 -5.71 -34.19
C MET A 486 -1.26 -6.32 -35.36
N LYS A 487 -1.50 -5.59 -36.45
CA LYS A 487 -2.17 -6.11 -37.64
C LYS A 487 -1.31 -7.20 -38.29
N ALA A 488 -0.02 -6.93 -38.49
CA ALA A 488 0.93 -7.89 -39.03
C ALA A 488 1.05 -9.16 -38.16
N LEU A 489 1.08 -8.99 -36.83
CA LEU A 489 1.12 -10.11 -35.89
C LEU A 489 -0.11 -11.03 -36.01
N LYS A 490 -1.28 -10.48 -36.33
CA LYS A 490 -2.52 -11.25 -36.49
C LYS A 490 -2.63 -11.97 -37.83
N SER A 491 -1.91 -11.51 -38.85
CA SER A 491 -1.99 -12.06 -40.21
C SER A 491 -0.82 -12.98 -40.57
N THR A 492 0.24 -13.02 -39.76
CA THR A 492 1.43 -13.81 -40.08
C THR A 492 1.24 -15.31 -39.82
N ALA A 493 1.58 -16.12 -40.82
CA ALA A 493 1.68 -17.58 -40.67
C ALA A 493 3.10 -18.03 -40.29
N SER A 494 4.12 -17.20 -40.53
CA SER A 494 5.53 -17.53 -40.25
C SER A 494 5.87 -17.27 -38.78
N ASP A 495 6.49 -18.26 -38.14
CA ASP A 495 6.99 -18.16 -36.76
C ASP A 495 8.06 -17.06 -36.61
N ALA A 496 8.90 -16.84 -37.63
CA ALA A 496 9.96 -15.85 -37.64
C ALA A 496 9.40 -14.42 -37.75
N GLU A 497 8.45 -14.21 -38.65
CA GLU A 497 7.74 -12.92 -38.76
C GLU A 497 6.93 -12.64 -37.48
N ARG A 498 6.31 -13.67 -36.90
CA ARG A 498 5.62 -13.57 -35.61
C ARG A 498 6.57 -13.13 -34.50
N ALA A 499 7.76 -13.73 -34.41
CA ALA A 499 8.78 -13.36 -33.44
C ALA A 499 9.20 -11.89 -33.61
N ALA A 500 9.46 -11.44 -34.85
CA ALA A 500 9.86 -10.08 -35.13
C ALA A 500 8.80 -9.04 -34.72
N GLN A 501 7.51 -9.32 -34.97
CA GLN A 501 6.43 -8.42 -34.55
C GLN A 501 6.25 -8.40 -33.03
N ILE A 502 6.37 -9.54 -32.35
CA ILE A 502 6.34 -9.63 -30.89
C ILE A 502 7.48 -8.80 -30.30
N ASP A 503 8.71 -8.98 -30.77
CA ASP A 503 9.88 -8.25 -30.28
C ASP A 503 9.75 -6.74 -30.53
N SER A 504 9.19 -6.35 -31.68
CA SER A 504 8.89 -4.94 -31.97
C SER A 504 7.93 -4.33 -30.94
N LEU A 505 6.84 -5.02 -30.61
CA LEU A 505 5.85 -4.56 -29.64
C LEU A 505 6.41 -4.52 -28.21
N LEU A 506 7.26 -5.48 -27.84
CA LEU A 506 7.85 -5.56 -26.49
C LEU A 506 8.92 -4.49 -26.23
N LYS A 507 9.43 -3.78 -27.26
CA LYS A 507 10.38 -2.67 -27.10
C LYS A 507 9.82 -1.46 -26.37
N THR A 508 8.49 -1.30 -26.35
CA THR A 508 7.86 -0.12 -25.74
C THR A 508 6.78 -0.53 -24.75
N THR A 509 6.57 0.30 -23.72
CA THR A 509 5.50 0.05 -22.74
C THR A 509 4.11 0.02 -23.38
N PRO A 510 3.71 0.99 -24.25
CA PRO A 510 2.41 0.95 -24.93
C PRO A 510 2.22 -0.30 -25.81
N GLY A 511 3.25 -0.71 -26.56
CA GLY A 511 3.22 -1.94 -27.35
C GLY A 511 3.06 -3.19 -26.48
N SER A 512 3.81 -3.26 -25.38
CA SER A 512 3.76 -4.38 -24.42
C SER A 512 2.38 -4.54 -23.77
N ILE A 513 1.76 -3.43 -23.32
CA ILE A 513 0.44 -3.50 -22.69
C ILE A 513 -0.68 -3.75 -23.71
N ARG A 514 -0.55 -3.28 -24.95
CA ARG A 514 -1.48 -3.64 -26.03
C ARG A 514 -1.38 -5.13 -26.38
N LEU A 515 -0.15 -5.65 -26.42
CA LEU A 515 0.09 -7.06 -26.64
C LEU A 515 -0.45 -7.91 -25.48
N LEU A 516 -0.32 -7.45 -24.23
CA LEU A 516 -0.95 -8.07 -23.06
C LEU A 516 -2.49 -8.11 -23.21
N HIS A 517 -3.10 -7.00 -23.60
CA HIS A 517 -4.55 -6.92 -23.79
C HIS A 517 -5.03 -7.92 -24.85
N ALA A 518 -4.38 -7.94 -26.02
CA ALA A 518 -4.67 -8.89 -27.09
C ALA A 518 -4.45 -10.35 -26.67
N THR A 519 -3.41 -10.60 -25.87
CA THR A 519 -3.13 -11.92 -25.27
C THR A 519 -4.27 -12.34 -24.36
N THR A 520 -4.85 -11.44 -23.57
CA THR A 520 -5.94 -11.73 -22.62
C THR A 520 -7.28 -11.98 -23.34
N GLY A 521 -7.46 -11.42 -24.53
CA GLY A 521 -8.64 -11.61 -25.38
C GLY A 521 -8.57 -12.85 -26.27
N SER A 522 -9.49 -12.91 -27.24
CA SER A 522 -9.51 -13.89 -28.34
C SER A 522 -8.90 -13.32 -29.63
N GLU A 523 -8.16 -12.20 -29.53
CA GLU A 523 -7.59 -11.49 -30.69
C GLU A 523 -6.40 -12.21 -31.33
N LEU A 524 -5.77 -13.14 -30.59
CA LEU A 524 -4.61 -13.91 -31.03
C LEU A 524 -4.94 -15.40 -30.97
N ASP A 525 -4.50 -16.16 -31.98
CA ASP A 525 -4.59 -17.62 -31.95
C ASP A 525 -3.70 -18.22 -30.83
N GLN A 526 -3.89 -19.51 -30.54
CA GLN A 526 -3.19 -20.19 -29.45
C GLN A 526 -1.67 -20.24 -29.65
N ALA A 527 -1.21 -20.39 -30.90
CA ALA A 527 0.22 -20.44 -31.23
C ALA A 527 0.90 -19.09 -30.93
N THR A 528 0.29 -18.01 -31.41
CA THR A 528 0.72 -16.63 -31.21
C THR A 528 0.69 -16.26 -29.74
N ARG A 529 -0.41 -16.56 -29.05
CA ARG A 529 -0.55 -16.33 -27.61
C ARG A 529 0.57 -17.01 -26.82
N SER A 530 0.87 -18.28 -27.15
CA SER A 530 1.93 -19.05 -26.48
C SER A 530 3.32 -18.45 -26.73
N GLN A 531 3.59 -18.00 -27.96
CA GLN A 531 4.85 -17.34 -28.31
C GLN A 531 5.00 -15.99 -27.60
N VAL A 532 3.93 -15.19 -27.53
CA VAL A 532 3.92 -13.91 -26.79
C VAL A 532 4.26 -14.14 -25.31
N ILE A 533 3.57 -15.07 -24.64
CA ILE A 533 3.80 -15.35 -23.23
C ILE A 533 5.26 -15.77 -23.00
N ARG A 534 5.80 -16.66 -23.85
CA ARG A 534 7.18 -17.11 -23.77
C ARG A 534 8.18 -15.96 -23.96
N SER A 535 8.03 -15.15 -25.01
CA SER A 535 8.94 -14.02 -25.28
C SER A 535 8.85 -12.94 -24.19
N ALA A 536 7.64 -12.59 -23.76
CA ALA A 536 7.44 -11.51 -22.81
C ALA A 536 7.87 -11.87 -21.39
N THR A 537 7.64 -13.12 -20.94
CA THR A 537 8.08 -13.59 -19.62
C THR A 537 9.59 -13.81 -19.52
N ALA A 538 10.26 -14.06 -20.65
CA ALA A 538 11.72 -14.12 -20.76
C ALA A 538 12.38 -12.76 -21.06
N HIS A 539 11.60 -11.70 -21.27
CA HIS A 539 12.11 -10.40 -21.71
C HIS A 539 13.10 -9.78 -20.71
N ALA A 540 14.08 -8.99 -21.15
CA ALA A 540 15.09 -8.42 -20.25
C ALA A 540 14.56 -7.31 -19.32
N SER A 541 13.54 -6.56 -19.75
CA SER A 541 12.92 -5.50 -18.93
C SER A 541 11.88 -6.06 -17.95
N ALA A 542 12.01 -5.72 -16.66
CA ALA A 542 11.03 -6.08 -15.62
C ALA A 542 9.65 -5.47 -15.89
N THR A 543 9.60 -4.22 -16.40
CA THR A 543 8.35 -3.54 -16.78
C THR A 543 7.51 -4.39 -17.73
N VAL A 544 8.17 -5.10 -18.66
CA VAL A 544 7.54 -6.01 -19.62
C VAL A 544 7.24 -7.36 -18.97
N ARG A 545 8.22 -8.05 -18.36
CA ARG A 545 8.00 -9.38 -17.77
C ARG A 545 6.83 -9.40 -16.80
N ASP A 546 6.78 -8.41 -15.91
CA ASP A 546 5.78 -8.31 -14.86
C ASP A 546 4.33 -8.16 -15.37
N LEU A 547 4.12 -7.67 -16.60
CA LEU A 547 2.81 -7.63 -17.25
C LEU A 547 2.29 -9.04 -17.57
N PHE A 548 3.21 -9.96 -17.90
CA PHE A 548 2.90 -11.30 -18.38
C PHE A 548 3.12 -12.39 -17.32
N GLU A 549 3.70 -12.07 -16.15
CA GLU A 549 3.86 -13.01 -15.04
C GLU A 549 2.57 -13.71 -14.61
N ARG A 550 1.41 -13.07 -14.82
CA ARG A 550 0.10 -13.68 -14.55
C ARG A 550 -0.14 -14.99 -15.29
N TYR A 551 0.54 -15.21 -16.42
CA TYR A 551 0.44 -16.43 -17.23
C TYR A 551 1.43 -17.52 -16.83
N LEU A 552 2.37 -17.22 -15.93
CA LEU A 552 3.24 -18.22 -15.35
C LEU A 552 2.55 -18.89 -14.15
N PRO A 553 2.74 -20.20 -13.96
CA PRO A 553 2.51 -20.85 -12.67
C PRO A 553 3.21 -20.07 -11.55
N GLU A 554 2.58 -19.95 -10.38
CA GLU A 554 3.06 -19.06 -9.32
C GLU A 554 4.49 -19.39 -8.87
N GLU A 555 4.83 -20.67 -8.83
CA GLU A 555 6.15 -21.20 -8.56
C GLU A 555 7.22 -20.76 -9.58
N LYS A 556 6.81 -20.49 -10.83
CA LYS A 556 7.68 -19.97 -11.90
C LYS A 556 7.71 -18.43 -11.95
N ARG A 557 6.82 -17.74 -11.23
CA ARG A 557 6.84 -16.28 -11.14
C ARG A 557 8.07 -15.82 -10.34
N VAL A 558 8.50 -14.60 -10.62
CA VAL A 558 9.61 -13.97 -9.92
C VAL A 558 9.28 -13.88 -8.42
N LYS A 559 10.00 -14.66 -7.61
CA LYS A 559 9.88 -14.68 -6.14
C LYS A 559 10.57 -13.45 -5.55
N ARG A 560 9.84 -12.34 -5.53
CA ARG A 560 10.30 -11.06 -4.97
C ARG A 560 10.34 -11.13 -3.44
N LEU A 561 11.23 -10.36 -2.84
CA LEU A 561 11.44 -10.33 -1.40
C LEU A 561 10.25 -9.72 -0.62
N GLY A 562 9.50 -8.81 -1.24
CA GLY A 562 8.38 -8.13 -0.59
C GLY A 562 8.84 -7.23 0.56
N THR A 563 7.92 -6.89 1.46
CA THR A 563 8.19 -6.02 2.61
C THR A 563 8.93 -6.74 3.74
N THR A 564 8.82 -8.06 3.84
CA THR A 564 9.46 -8.88 4.86
C THR A 564 10.68 -9.60 4.28
N ILE A 565 11.83 -8.93 4.31
CA ILE A 565 13.09 -9.45 3.76
C ILE A 565 13.79 -10.31 4.81
N LYS A 566 14.17 -11.54 4.46
CA LYS A 566 14.92 -12.47 5.33
C LYS A 566 16.41 -12.46 4.95
N PRO A 567 17.29 -11.73 5.66
CA PRO A 567 18.70 -11.59 5.25
C PRO A 567 19.45 -12.93 5.23
N ALA A 568 19.15 -13.81 6.19
CA ALA A 568 19.77 -15.14 6.27
C ALA A 568 19.54 -15.98 5.00
N GLN A 569 18.34 -15.90 4.41
CA GLN A 569 18.03 -16.59 3.15
C GLN A 569 18.86 -16.07 1.98
N ILE A 570 19.13 -14.76 1.92
CA ILE A 570 19.94 -14.15 0.85
C ILE A 570 21.39 -14.56 1.00
N LEU A 571 21.92 -14.54 2.23
CA LEU A 571 23.32 -14.88 2.52
C LEU A 571 23.62 -16.36 2.29
N SER A 572 22.64 -17.25 2.43
CA SER A 572 22.81 -18.68 2.15
C SER A 572 22.87 -19.02 0.65
N LEU A 573 22.44 -18.12 -0.24
CA LEU A 573 22.49 -18.35 -1.69
C LEU A 573 23.90 -18.06 -2.24
N PRO A 574 24.43 -18.89 -3.17
CA PRO A 574 25.63 -18.53 -3.93
C PRO A 574 25.32 -17.32 -4.82
N GLY A 575 26.28 -16.41 -5.02
CA GLY A 575 26.08 -15.24 -5.87
C GLY A 575 27.00 -15.25 -7.08
N ASP A 576 26.48 -14.79 -8.22
CA ASP A 576 27.21 -14.63 -9.48
C ASP A 576 27.63 -13.18 -9.71
N ILE A 577 28.92 -12.98 -9.92
CA ILE A 577 29.56 -11.67 -10.07
C ILE A 577 29.08 -10.95 -11.34
N ALA A 578 28.94 -11.67 -12.46
CA ALA A 578 28.54 -11.07 -13.73
C ALA A 578 27.06 -10.63 -13.69
N ARG A 579 26.18 -11.46 -13.13
CA ARG A 579 24.77 -11.07 -12.93
C ARG A 579 24.63 -9.95 -11.90
N GLY A 580 25.42 -9.96 -10.83
CA GLY A 580 25.41 -8.89 -9.84
C GLY A 580 25.82 -7.54 -10.42
N ARG A 581 26.78 -7.53 -11.35
CA ARG A 581 27.15 -6.35 -12.14
C ARG A 581 25.97 -5.83 -12.95
N ASP A 582 25.24 -6.71 -13.62
CA ASP A 582 24.05 -6.34 -14.40
C ASP A 582 22.92 -5.83 -13.50
N VAL A 583 22.74 -6.41 -12.31
CA VAL A 583 21.79 -5.90 -11.32
C VAL A 583 22.12 -4.46 -10.93
N PHE A 584 23.41 -4.14 -10.75
CA PHE A 584 23.85 -2.79 -10.41
C PHE A 584 23.68 -1.80 -11.57
N PHE A 585 24.03 -2.20 -12.80
CA PHE A 585 24.15 -1.30 -13.95
C PHE A 585 22.97 -1.27 -14.91
N LYS A 586 22.09 -2.27 -14.92
CA LYS A 586 21.10 -2.45 -15.99
C LYS A 586 19.66 -2.66 -15.51
N THR A 587 19.43 -2.99 -14.23
CA THR A 587 18.08 -3.28 -13.74
C THR A 587 17.24 -2.01 -13.54
N ASP A 588 16.19 -1.86 -14.34
CA ASP A 588 15.16 -0.84 -14.14
C ASP A 588 14.48 -1.00 -12.76
N GLY A 589 14.36 0.11 -12.02
CA GLY A 589 13.79 0.12 -10.66
C GLY A 589 14.82 0.06 -9.53
N VAL A 590 16.03 -0.47 -9.80
CA VAL A 590 17.16 -0.48 -8.86
C VAL A 590 18.15 0.61 -9.29
N GLN A 591 18.18 1.71 -8.55
CA GLN A 591 18.88 2.94 -8.96
C GLN A 591 20.32 3.04 -8.42
N CYS A 592 20.99 1.90 -8.13
CA CYS A 592 22.33 1.90 -7.52
C CYS A 592 23.34 2.70 -8.36
N ARG A 593 23.38 2.48 -9.69
CA ARG A 593 24.25 3.24 -10.62
C ARG A 593 23.97 4.74 -10.68
N ASN A 594 22.76 5.17 -10.32
CA ASN A 594 22.41 6.60 -10.32
C ASN A 594 23.02 7.33 -9.13
N CYS A 595 23.49 6.58 -8.12
CA CYS A 595 24.15 7.15 -6.98
C CYS A 595 25.62 6.73 -6.90
N HIS A 596 25.97 5.51 -7.25
CA HIS A 596 27.30 4.94 -7.05
C HIS A 596 28.07 4.72 -8.34
N LYS A 597 29.40 4.81 -8.22
CA LYS A 597 30.37 4.60 -9.29
C LYS A 597 31.14 3.30 -9.07
N ILE A 598 31.42 2.56 -10.15
CA ILE A 598 32.33 1.41 -10.16
C ILE A 598 33.17 1.49 -11.43
N ALA A 599 34.50 1.43 -11.30
CA ALA A 599 35.47 1.48 -12.40
C ALA A 599 35.18 2.60 -13.41
N GLY A 600 34.85 3.80 -12.92
CA GLY A 600 34.55 4.95 -13.74
C GLY A 600 33.11 5.05 -14.29
N GLN A 601 32.31 3.98 -14.18
CA GLN A 601 30.93 3.94 -14.67
C GLN A 601 29.90 4.20 -13.56
N GLY A 602 28.80 4.88 -13.89
CA GLY A 602 27.77 5.31 -12.93
C GLY A 602 27.90 6.79 -12.57
N LYS A 603 27.15 7.23 -11.55
CA LYS A 603 27.23 8.59 -11.01
C LYS A 603 28.02 8.63 -9.72
N GLU A 604 28.60 9.79 -9.44
CA GLU A 604 29.41 10.03 -8.25
C GLU A 604 28.61 10.89 -7.26
N VAL A 605 27.49 10.34 -6.81
CA VAL A 605 26.70 10.90 -5.71
C VAL A 605 27.19 10.23 -4.43
N GLY A 606 26.97 8.93 -4.24
CA GLY A 606 27.53 8.13 -3.14
C GLY A 606 28.95 7.58 -3.41
N PRO A 607 29.50 6.77 -2.48
CA PRO A 607 30.83 6.19 -2.60
C PRO A 607 31.08 5.44 -3.89
N ASP A 608 32.31 5.58 -4.40
CA ASP A 608 32.87 4.66 -5.38
C ASP A 608 33.00 3.27 -4.72
N LEU A 609 32.39 2.27 -5.35
CA LEU A 609 32.31 0.91 -4.84
C LEU A 609 33.36 -0.02 -5.45
N SER A 610 34.29 0.47 -6.28
CA SER A 610 35.32 -0.35 -6.96
C SER A 610 36.23 -1.15 -6.02
N GLY A 611 36.35 -0.70 -4.77
CA GLY A 611 37.10 -1.39 -3.72
C GLY A 611 36.26 -1.84 -2.52
N VAL A 612 34.93 -1.83 -2.61
CA VAL A 612 34.05 -2.06 -1.44
C VAL A 612 34.25 -3.44 -0.81
N GLY A 613 34.51 -4.46 -1.62
CA GLY A 613 34.76 -5.83 -1.18
C GLY A 613 36.11 -6.05 -0.49
N LYS A 614 37.03 -5.07 -0.56
CA LYS A 614 38.25 -5.07 0.28
C LYS A 614 37.93 -4.60 1.71
N LYS A 615 36.89 -3.79 1.88
CA LYS A 615 36.58 -3.07 3.13
C LYS A 615 35.46 -3.72 3.93
N PHE A 616 34.50 -4.38 3.27
CA PHE A 616 33.32 -4.97 3.90
C PHE A 616 33.08 -6.41 3.46
N THR A 617 32.60 -7.23 4.38
CA THR A 617 32.14 -8.59 4.06
C THR A 617 30.81 -8.55 3.31
N ARG A 618 30.46 -9.65 2.64
CA ARG A 618 29.16 -9.79 1.95
C ARG A 618 27.97 -9.51 2.86
N ALA A 619 28.02 -9.94 4.12
CA ALA A 619 26.97 -9.70 5.11
C ALA A 619 26.86 -8.21 5.48
N GLN A 620 27.98 -7.52 5.64
CA GLN A 620 28.01 -6.09 5.94
C GLN A 620 27.54 -5.24 4.73
N ILE A 621 27.87 -5.66 3.51
CA ILE A 621 27.36 -5.04 2.29
C ILE A 621 25.83 -5.22 2.21
N LEU A 622 25.32 -6.44 2.45
CA LEU A 622 23.88 -6.70 2.47
C LEU A 622 23.18 -5.84 3.54
N GLU A 623 23.74 -5.79 4.75
CA GLU A 623 23.22 -4.95 5.82
C GLU A 623 23.17 -3.47 5.39
N SER A 624 24.22 -2.97 4.75
CA SER A 624 24.26 -1.59 4.24
C SER A 624 23.22 -1.34 3.14
N ILE A 625 22.81 -2.35 2.38
CA ILE A 625 21.73 -2.22 1.38
C ILE A 625 20.35 -2.25 2.02
N LEU A 626 20.16 -3.13 3.02
CA LEU A 626 18.87 -3.29 3.70
C LEU A 626 18.63 -2.22 4.76
N GLN A 627 19.70 -1.63 5.30
CA GLN A 627 19.71 -0.64 6.37
C GLN A 627 20.74 0.47 6.05
N PRO A 628 20.55 1.23 4.95
CA PRO A 628 21.54 2.20 4.44
C PRO A 628 21.90 3.32 5.41
N SER A 629 21.06 3.54 6.41
CA SER A 629 21.25 4.60 7.41
C SER A 629 21.85 4.08 8.72
N LYS A 630 22.16 2.79 8.82
CA LYS A 630 22.76 2.20 10.02
C LYS A 630 24.18 2.72 10.28
N LYS A 631 24.96 2.97 9.22
CA LYS A 631 26.34 3.46 9.30
C LYS A 631 26.70 4.27 8.06
N ILE A 632 26.98 5.56 8.26
CA ILE A 632 27.32 6.52 7.17
C ILE A 632 28.71 7.10 7.46
N GLU A 633 29.63 7.03 6.48
CA GLU A 633 30.94 7.68 6.64
C GLU A 633 30.80 9.20 6.55
N PRO A 634 31.57 10.00 7.33
CA PRO A 634 31.39 11.45 7.42
C PRO A 634 31.36 12.21 6.08
N LYS A 635 32.16 11.77 5.10
CA LYS A 635 32.21 12.38 3.75
C LYS A 635 30.98 12.11 2.88
N TRP A 636 30.14 11.13 3.26
CA TRP A 636 28.88 10.78 2.60
C TRP A 636 27.66 11.12 3.45
N LEU A 637 27.86 11.83 4.56
CA LEU A 637 26.75 12.39 5.30
C LEU A 637 25.98 13.32 4.37
N THR A 638 24.68 13.12 4.32
CA THR A 638 23.78 14.08 3.69
C THR A 638 23.80 15.33 4.54
N TYR A 639 24.04 16.48 3.93
CA TYR A 639 23.92 17.77 4.57
C TYR A 639 22.65 18.45 4.09
N VAL A 640 22.06 19.19 5.01
CA VAL A 640 20.99 20.13 4.75
C VAL A 640 21.60 21.51 4.91
N VAL A 641 21.65 22.28 3.82
CA VAL A 641 21.97 23.71 3.86
C VAL A 641 20.68 24.50 3.78
N GLU A 642 20.47 25.31 4.78
CA GLU A 642 19.44 26.34 4.83
C GLU A 642 20.07 27.70 4.57
N THR A 643 19.45 28.46 3.67
CA THR A 643 19.90 29.81 3.39
C THR A 643 19.19 30.84 4.25
N VAL A 644 19.80 32.02 4.41
CA VAL A 644 19.21 33.19 5.09
C VAL A 644 17.86 33.61 4.49
N GLN A 645 17.58 33.21 3.25
CA GLN A 645 16.32 33.43 2.54
C GLN A 645 15.29 32.28 2.73
N GLY A 646 15.55 31.33 3.64
CA GLY A 646 14.69 30.19 3.93
C GLY A 646 14.67 29.10 2.86
N ARG A 647 15.57 29.14 1.87
CA ARG A 647 15.68 28.10 0.84
C ARG A 647 16.50 26.95 1.38
N VAL A 648 16.09 25.72 1.07
CA VAL A 648 16.82 24.55 1.56
C VAL A 648 17.23 23.62 0.47
N PHE A 649 18.49 23.25 0.55
CA PHE A 649 19.18 22.35 -0.33
C PHE A 649 19.60 21.13 0.49
N THR A 650 19.19 19.95 0.04
CA THR A 650 19.61 18.68 0.62
C THR A 650 20.54 17.99 -0.37
N GLY A 651 21.72 17.62 0.11
CA GLY A 651 22.71 16.99 -0.73
C GLY A 651 23.99 16.69 0.03
N LEU A 652 24.93 16.06 -0.63
CA LEU A 652 26.23 15.75 -0.06
C LEU A 652 27.10 17.01 -0.08
N LEU A 653 27.80 17.27 1.02
CA LEU A 653 28.71 18.41 1.11
C LEU A 653 29.95 18.15 0.26
N VAL A 654 30.09 18.92 -0.82
CA VAL A 654 31.24 18.82 -1.75
C VAL A 654 32.39 19.69 -1.26
N SER A 655 32.10 20.93 -0.89
CA SER A 655 33.07 21.86 -0.31
C SER A 655 32.38 22.91 0.56
N LYS A 656 33.13 23.43 1.52
CA LYS A 656 32.78 24.59 2.34
C LYS A 656 34.04 25.43 2.50
N ASP A 657 33.96 26.69 2.13
CA ASP A 657 34.97 27.71 2.35
C ASP A 657 34.31 29.02 2.82
N ASP A 658 35.10 30.06 3.08
CA ASP A 658 34.61 31.35 3.58
C ASP A 658 33.71 32.10 2.57
N LYS A 659 33.64 31.65 1.32
CA LYS A 659 32.85 32.28 0.25
C LYS A 659 31.62 31.49 -0.13
N GLN A 660 31.64 30.16 -0.04
CA GLN A 660 30.52 29.32 -0.45
C GLN A 660 30.45 27.95 0.23
N VAL A 661 29.23 27.40 0.28
CA VAL A 661 28.95 25.99 0.48
C VAL A 661 28.44 25.39 -0.82
N VAL A 662 29.00 24.23 -1.18
CA VAL A 662 28.61 23.50 -2.39
C VAL A 662 28.01 22.16 -1.99
N LEU A 663 26.75 21.94 -2.37
CA LEU A 663 26.06 20.68 -2.19
C LEU A 663 25.86 19.95 -3.52
N LYS A 664 25.85 18.62 -3.48
CA LYS A 664 25.47 17.75 -4.60
C LYS A 664 24.20 16.96 -4.24
N ASP A 665 23.12 17.15 -4.99
CA ASP A 665 21.86 16.44 -4.74
C ASP A 665 21.82 15.01 -5.33
N ALA A 666 20.73 14.27 -5.07
CA ALA A 666 20.53 12.91 -5.58
C ALA A 666 20.44 12.80 -7.12
N LYS A 667 20.31 13.93 -7.83
CA LYS A 667 20.29 14.00 -9.29
C LYS A 667 21.67 14.32 -9.88
N ASP A 668 22.70 14.45 -9.04
CA ASP A 668 24.06 14.90 -9.37
C ASP A 668 24.13 16.39 -9.74
N LYS A 669 23.16 17.19 -9.28
CA LYS A 669 23.16 18.64 -9.47
C LYS A 669 23.96 19.30 -8.37
N LEU A 670 24.96 20.10 -8.76
CA LEU A 670 25.67 20.98 -7.84
C LEU A 670 24.84 22.23 -7.57
N THR A 671 24.67 22.56 -6.30
CA THR A 671 24.14 23.84 -5.85
C THR A 671 25.24 24.56 -5.10
N ARG A 672 25.61 25.75 -5.59
CA ARG A 672 26.52 26.67 -4.92
C ARG A 672 25.69 27.69 -4.15
N ILE A 673 26.05 27.90 -2.90
CA ILE A 673 25.33 28.75 -1.97
C ILE A 673 26.40 29.67 -1.37
N ALA A 674 26.25 30.99 -1.46
CA ALA A 674 27.23 31.90 -0.89
C ALA A 674 27.32 31.66 0.63
N ALA A 675 28.51 31.75 1.23
CA ALA A 675 28.69 31.47 2.65
C ALA A 675 27.90 32.45 3.53
N GLU A 676 27.79 33.70 3.10
CA GLU A 676 26.92 34.73 3.70
C GLU A 676 25.43 34.39 3.58
N ASP A 677 25.06 33.63 2.55
CA ASP A 677 23.70 33.13 2.38
C ASP A 677 23.43 31.88 3.21
N VAL A 678 24.41 31.23 3.85
CA VAL A 678 24.19 29.99 4.63
C VAL A 678 23.86 30.32 6.08
N ASP A 679 22.64 29.99 6.49
CA ASP A 679 22.17 30.15 7.88
C ASP A 679 22.47 28.88 8.69
N VAL A 680 22.07 27.71 8.18
CA VAL A 680 22.32 26.41 8.85
C VAL A 680 22.93 25.41 7.88
N LEU A 681 23.98 24.74 8.31
CA LEU A 681 24.55 23.56 7.64
C LEU A 681 24.56 22.40 8.63
N ALA A 682 23.65 21.43 8.45
CA ALA A 682 23.47 20.31 9.37
C ALA A 682 23.65 18.95 8.68
N ALA A 683 24.50 18.10 9.25
CA ALA A 683 24.64 16.70 8.84
C ALA A 683 23.43 15.86 9.29
N GLN A 684 22.96 14.96 8.43
CA GLN A 684 21.80 14.10 8.66
C GLN A 684 22.23 12.69 9.06
N GLN A 685 21.41 12.04 9.91
CA GLN A 685 21.61 10.64 10.33
C GLN A 685 21.07 9.63 9.31
N LYS A 686 20.29 10.08 8.31
CA LYS A 686 19.77 9.23 7.23
C LYS A 686 20.57 9.39 5.94
N SER A 687 20.89 8.26 5.33
CA SER A 687 21.60 8.20 4.06
C SER A 687 20.71 8.72 2.92
N LEU A 688 21.33 9.27 1.87
CA LEU A 688 20.63 9.59 0.63
C LEU A 688 20.15 8.32 -0.11
N MET A 689 20.65 7.14 0.28
CA MET A 689 20.23 5.83 -0.22
C MET A 689 18.89 5.40 0.45
N PRO A 690 17.80 5.14 -0.32
CA PRO A 690 16.48 4.80 0.23
C PRO A 690 16.37 3.44 0.94
N ASP A 691 15.37 3.25 1.80
CA ASP A 691 15.02 1.94 2.37
C ASP A 691 14.18 1.08 1.40
N LEU A 692 14.06 -0.22 1.69
CA LEU A 692 13.32 -1.21 0.90
C LEU A 692 13.71 -1.24 -0.60
N LEU A 693 14.93 -0.80 -0.93
CA LEU A 693 15.46 -0.73 -2.29
C LEU A 693 15.33 -2.04 -3.06
N VAL A 694 15.39 -3.16 -2.35
CA VAL A 694 15.42 -4.51 -2.92
C VAL A 694 14.10 -5.27 -2.76
N ARG A 695 13.02 -4.66 -2.26
CA ARG A 695 11.73 -5.36 -2.03
C ARG A 695 11.17 -6.02 -3.30
N ASP A 696 11.41 -5.37 -4.44
CA ASP A 696 10.91 -5.80 -5.74
C ASP A 696 11.92 -6.71 -6.48
N MET A 697 13.06 -7.02 -5.85
CA MET A 697 14.09 -7.95 -6.34
C MET A 697 13.87 -9.35 -5.76
N THR A 698 14.45 -10.36 -6.41
CA THR A 698 14.54 -11.72 -5.85
C THR A 698 15.68 -11.84 -4.86
N ALA A 699 15.60 -12.84 -3.97
CA ALA A 699 16.71 -13.20 -3.08
C ALA A 699 18.01 -13.47 -3.87
N GLN A 700 17.92 -14.14 -5.03
CA GLN A 700 19.06 -14.42 -5.89
C GLN A 700 19.67 -13.15 -6.50
N GLN A 701 18.85 -12.19 -6.95
CA GLN A 701 19.36 -10.91 -7.48
C GLN A 701 20.14 -10.13 -6.42
N VAL A 702 19.67 -10.15 -5.17
CA VAL A 702 20.39 -9.50 -4.06
C VAL A 702 21.65 -10.31 -3.66
N ALA A 703 21.58 -11.65 -3.74
CA ALA A 703 22.74 -12.52 -3.55
C ALA A 703 23.84 -12.28 -4.60
N ASP A 704 23.47 -12.15 -5.87
CA ASP A 704 24.34 -11.83 -7.00
C ASP A 704 24.92 -10.42 -6.84
N LEU A 705 24.08 -9.41 -6.55
CA LEU A 705 24.51 -8.02 -6.30
C LEU A 705 25.56 -7.95 -5.17
N THR A 706 25.29 -8.60 -4.03
CA THR A 706 26.21 -8.60 -2.90
C THR A 706 27.49 -9.38 -3.19
N ALA A 707 27.45 -10.44 -4.01
CA ALA A 707 28.65 -11.17 -4.45
C ALA A 707 29.50 -10.33 -5.40
N PHE A 708 28.90 -9.67 -6.38
CA PHE A 708 29.58 -8.72 -7.27
C PHE A 708 30.28 -7.63 -6.46
N LEU A 709 29.55 -6.94 -5.59
CA LEU A 709 30.13 -5.88 -4.73
C LEU A 709 31.25 -6.43 -3.84
N SER A 710 31.12 -7.65 -3.31
CA SER A 710 32.17 -8.30 -2.51
C SER A 710 33.43 -8.67 -3.32
N SER A 711 33.30 -8.87 -4.64
CA SER A 711 34.45 -9.15 -5.51
C SER A 711 35.27 -7.90 -5.89
N LEU A 712 34.71 -6.71 -5.70
CA LEU A 712 35.34 -5.44 -6.04
C LEU A 712 36.44 -5.10 -5.02
N LYS A 713 37.67 -5.50 -5.32
CA LYS A 713 38.84 -5.36 -4.41
C LYS A 713 39.86 -4.31 -4.83
N THR A 714 39.65 -3.64 -5.96
CA THR A 714 40.62 -2.69 -6.55
C THR A 714 40.07 -1.28 -6.49
N PRO A 715 40.47 -0.46 -5.49
CA PRO A 715 40.07 0.94 -5.44
C PRO A 715 40.61 1.71 -6.65
N VAL A 716 39.86 2.70 -7.12
CA VAL A 716 40.40 3.68 -8.08
C VAL A 716 41.47 4.52 -7.34
N PRO A 717 42.68 4.71 -7.90
CA PRO A 717 43.67 5.58 -7.28
C PRO A 717 43.10 7.00 -7.11
N PRO A 718 43.39 7.69 -6.00
CA PRO A 718 42.87 9.03 -5.76
C PRO A 718 43.27 9.95 -6.94
N LYS A 719 42.30 10.72 -7.47
CA LYS A 719 42.60 11.76 -8.46
C LYS A 719 43.60 12.73 -7.82
N LYS A 720 44.75 12.92 -8.48
CA LYS A 720 45.76 13.91 -8.11
C LYS A 720 45.20 15.32 -8.22
#